data_AF-A0AAV1KKQ1-F1
#
_entry.id   AF-A0AAV1KKQ1-F1
#
_cell.length_a   1.000
_cell.length_b   1.000
_cell.length_c   1.000
_cell.angle_alpha   90.00
_cell.angle_beta   90.00
_cell.angle_gamma   90.00
#
_symmetry.space_group_name_H-M   'P 1'
#
loop_
_entity.id
_entity.type
_entity.pdbx_description
1 polymer ?
#
loop_
_entity_poly.entity_id
_entity_poly.type
_entity_poly.pdbx_seq_one_letter_code
_entity_poly.pdbx_strand_id
1 'polypeptide(L)'
;MNVNKFNPLRGTSYIDLPRDIKLKKAVINVKNKDYFCFKWALLSALYPVNKHTDRVSSYVKHANKLKFDGISFPVKISDIAKVEKLNDISINVFGLEYNKEKRCNSIVGPLFLTKCRKDRHINLLFFSKDTKNHYCYIKNLSRLVSKQISKDGHIMYICEACLLRFPSQERLNNHEQYDCAHICTVLPNSETLKKKNWFGQPISNDKIKFDSYEKKLKIPFVVYADFEAFLKPIESCSNDPSKPFTHNIQKHEVHSFGYYIKCSYDDKLSKYVTYCGPNCAQVFMESLSNNLKEINRLQKYPPLPLTNEDKNQISNATICHICETELAKHFYDFDWYTGSFIGVAHESCCSKIRTPSYIPIFLHNLSHYDAHFIVHALNFCDGEVEVIPQNKEKYISFSKKLKVNNHEIILRFLDSFKFLSCKLEELAKNLSNDQFQELRRNYPNDEDFFRLKRKGVYPYELMTKYDSLSLTSLPEQKCFYSSLTDSHISNDDYNHAKDVWEHFGCCNMLDYSNLYLKTDVLLLSDVFENFRKLCINTYDLDPAHYYTAPGLSWDAMLKYTKIELELLTDYEKIAFIRSGIRGGVSQCSNRYARANNKYMEDYDTGKPNSYITYFDANNLYGWAMSQYLPTGGFEWVNPNTEFNVSKTSDFGFILEVDLEYPDELHDLHSDFPLCPENICVGNINENKLVPNLNNKDKYVIHYRNLKQCIEMGVKLTKIHRVLKFKQFPWLKMYIDLNTKLRTLAKSDFEKDFYKLMNNSVFGKTMENIEKRVNIKLVTHWENQGKALGEQDLIAKPQFHSLSIFSENLVAVQLRKTKLIYNKPIYLGFCILDISKTLMYDFHYNYMIKKFSKIKLLYTDTDSLIYHIFTNDFYTDIKPDLSSYFDTSDYDTNNIFEYPKLNKKKLGFFKDENNGKIMKEFVGLRSKMYAFNLENKTIAKAKGVNKCITKKMTMNSYKSSLFNKKVQYYSMLRFKSIKHTIFTQKLNKIGLSYNDTKRHILDNNIETLAWGHYKLR
;
A
#
# COMPACT_ATOMS: atom_id res chain seq x y z
N MET A 1 29.15 -0.48 24.57
CA MET A 1 28.00 -1.37 24.91
C MET A 1 28.44 -2.81 24.94
N ASN A 2 27.99 -3.54 25.97
CA ASN A 2 28.27 -4.97 26.16
C ASN A 2 27.96 -5.76 24.89
N VAL A 3 28.96 -6.56 24.49
CA VAL A 3 28.91 -7.55 23.43
C VAL A 3 27.56 -8.26 23.46
N ASN A 4 26.85 -8.15 22.33
CA ASN A 4 25.71 -8.92 21.88
C ASN A 4 25.56 -10.26 22.64
N LYS A 5 24.90 -10.26 23.81
CA LYS A 5 24.27 -11.46 24.32
C LYS A 5 23.01 -11.62 23.48
N PHE A 6 23.19 -12.02 22.22
CA PHE A 6 22.14 -12.67 21.45
C PHE A 6 21.62 -13.79 22.34
N ASN A 7 20.45 -13.54 22.95
CA ASN A 7 19.76 -14.52 23.79
C ASN A 7 18.64 -15.11 22.92
N PRO A 8 18.95 -16.09 22.05
CA PRO A 8 17.93 -16.75 21.27
C PRO A 8 16.91 -17.35 22.23
N LEU A 9 15.65 -17.45 21.80
CA LEU A 9 14.55 -17.99 22.60
C LEU A 9 14.91 -19.38 23.15
N ARG A 10 15.38 -19.41 24.40
CA ARG A 10 16.03 -20.54 25.07
C ARG A 10 15.19 -20.95 26.27
N GLY A 11 14.72 -22.19 26.31
CA GLY A 11 14.00 -22.73 27.47
C GLY A 11 14.94 -23.12 28.62
N THR A 12 14.77 -22.51 29.78
CA THR A 12 15.59 -22.71 30.99
C THR A 12 14.90 -23.62 32.01
N SER A 13 15.26 -23.53 33.29
CA SER A 13 14.62 -24.26 34.40
C SER A 13 13.11 -24.00 34.51
N TYR A 14 12.42 -24.84 35.25
CA TYR A 14 10.97 -24.78 35.48
C TYR A 14 10.41 -23.38 35.76
N ILE A 15 9.30 -23.07 35.08
CA ILE A 15 8.42 -21.93 35.36
C ILE A 15 7.00 -22.50 35.59
N ASP A 16 6.32 -22.09 36.67
CA ASP A 16 4.93 -22.54 36.89
C ASP A 16 3.98 -21.93 35.85
N LEU A 17 2.96 -22.70 35.46
CA LEU A 17 1.96 -22.24 34.50
C LEU A 17 1.05 -21.20 35.17
N PRO A 18 0.62 -20.15 34.44
CA PRO A 18 -0.44 -19.28 34.91
C PRO A 18 -1.71 -20.04 35.28
N ARG A 19 -2.42 -19.56 36.32
CA ARG A 19 -3.58 -20.25 36.92
C ARG A 19 -4.64 -20.62 35.89
N ASP A 20 -4.96 -19.70 34.99
CA ASP A 20 -5.96 -19.88 33.94
C ASP A 20 -5.59 -20.95 32.89
N ILE A 21 -4.29 -21.14 32.61
CA ILE A 21 -3.80 -22.22 31.75
C ILE A 21 -3.78 -23.56 32.50
N LYS A 22 -3.33 -23.55 33.75
CA LYS A 22 -3.28 -24.74 34.62
C LYS A 22 -4.65 -25.37 34.81
N LEU A 23 -5.68 -24.54 35.00
CA LEU A 23 -7.08 -24.99 35.15
C LEU A 23 -7.65 -25.69 33.92
N LYS A 24 -7.15 -25.41 32.70
CA LYS A 24 -7.58 -26.10 31.48
C LYS A 24 -7.16 -27.56 31.44
N LYS A 25 -6.21 -27.99 32.29
CA LYS A 25 -5.66 -29.36 32.31
C LYS A 25 -5.31 -29.86 30.91
N ALA A 26 -4.73 -28.99 30.07
CA ALA A 26 -4.43 -29.23 28.65
C ALA A 26 -2.92 -29.26 28.35
N VAL A 27 -2.10 -28.92 29.34
CA VAL A 27 -0.65 -28.83 29.25
C VAL A 27 -0.02 -29.69 30.36
N ILE A 28 1.04 -30.41 30.03
CA ILE A 28 1.89 -31.10 31.01
C ILE A 28 3.15 -30.24 31.18
N ASN A 29 3.38 -29.79 32.41
CA ASN A 29 4.54 -29.00 32.80
C ASN A 29 5.42 -29.84 33.73
N VAL A 30 6.53 -30.34 33.23
CA VAL A 30 7.48 -31.15 34.00
C VAL A 30 8.36 -30.23 34.85
N LYS A 31 8.40 -30.49 36.17
CA LYS A 31 9.18 -29.74 37.16
C LYS A 31 10.65 -30.12 37.13
N ASN A 32 11.40 -29.48 36.25
CA ASN A 32 12.85 -29.68 36.12
C ASN A 32 13.66 -28.59 36.83
N LYS A 33 14.78 -28.97 37.44
CA LYS A 33 15.77 -28.03 38.04
C LYS A 33 16.95 -27.73 37.11
N ASP A 34 17.05 -28.45 36.00
CA ASP A 34 18.11 -28.35 34.98
C ASP A 34 17.73 -27.41 33.82
N TYR A 35 18.59 -27.31 32.80
CA TYR A 35 18.33 -26.54 31.57
C TYR A 35 17.68 -27.37 30.45
N PHE A 36 17.10 -28.53 30.78
CA PHE A 36 16.61 -29.52 29.82
C PHE A 36 15.08 -29.52 29.65
N CYS A 37 14.37 -28.41 29.95
CA CYS A 37 12.91 -28.37 29.88
C CYS A 37 12.34 -28.80 28.51
N PHE A 38 13.01 -28.45 27.41
CA PHE A 38 12.66 -28.90 26.07
C PHE A 38 12.70 -30.43 25.93
N LYS A 39 13.77 -31.06 26.43
CA LYS A 39 13.91 -32.53 26.45
C LYS A 39 12.81 -33.17 27.29
N TRP A 40 12.54 -32.64 28.48
CA TRP A 40 11.49 -33.16 29.36
C TRP A 40 10.10 -33.01 28.74
N ALA A 41 9.83 -31.90 28.04
CA ALA A 41 8.59 -31.71 27.30
C ALA A 41 8.45 -32.76 26.18
N LEU A 42 9.48 -33.00 25.37
CA LEU A 42 9.47 -34.04 24.34
C LEU A 42 9.26 -35.45 24.91
N LEU A 43 9.96 -35.79 26.00
CA LEU A 43 9.80 -37.09 26.65
C LEU A 43 8.40 -37.28 27.20
N SER A 44 7.79 -36.24 27.78
CA SER A 44 6.43 -36.30 28.28
C SER A 44 5.38 -36.49 27.18
N ALA A 45 5.69 -36.08 25.95
CA ALA A 45 4.85 -36.30 24.77
C ALA A 45 5.02 -37.71 24.18
N LEU A 46 6.27 -38.17 24.05
CA LEU A 46 6.60 -39.43 23.40
C LEU A 46 6.43 -40.66 24.29
N TYR A 47 6.54 -40.48 25.61
CA TYR A 47 6.44 -41.54 26.62
C TYR A 47 5.48 -41.10 27.74
N PRO A 48 4.17 -40.97 27.45
CA PRO A 48 3.19 -40.49 28.42
C PRO A 48 3.06 -41.44 29.62
N VAL A 49 2.88 -40.88 30.81
CA VAL A 49 2.67 -41.62 32.07
C VAL A 49 1.33 -41.26 32.71
N ASN A 50 0.72 -42.17 33.47
CA ASN A 50 -0.61 -41.96 34.05
C ASN A 50 -0.60 -41.26 35.42
N LYS A 51 0.46 -41.44 36.21
CA LYS A 51 0.63 -40.83 37.55
C LYS A 51 1.88 -39.96 37.58
N HIS A 52 1.85 -38.88 38.36
CA HIS A 52 2.98 -37.96 38.55
C HIS A 52 3.61 -37.45 37.25
N THR A 53 2.76 -37.01 36.33
CA THR A 53 3.15 -36.49 35.00
C THR A 53 4.05 -35.25 35.06
N ASP A 54 4.06 -34.55 36.18
CA ASP A 54 4.85 -33.35 36.44
C ASP A 54 6.25 -33.64 37.00
N ARG A 55 6.61 -34.90 37.30
CA ARG A 55 7.91 -35.25 37.90
C ARG A 55 8.93 -35.71 36.85
N VAL A 56 10.17 -35.24 36.96
CA VAL A 56 11.29 -35.67 36.09
C VAL A 56 11.53 -37.18 36.22
N SER A 57 11.48 -37.72 37.44
CA SER A 57 11.71 -39.16 37.75
C SER A 57 10.85 -40.10 36.90
N SER A 58 9.67 -39.65 36.47
CA SER A 58 8.75 -40.41 35.62
C SER A 58 9.31 -40.69 34.21
N TYR A 59 10.25 -39.87 33.73
CA TYR A 59 10.75 -39.90 32.35
C TYR A 59 12.25 -40.23 32.24
N VAL A 60 13.01 -40.29 33.35
CA VAL A 60 14.47 -40.50 33.35
C VAL A 60 14.88 -41.76 32.59
N LYS A 61 14.12 -42.85 32.73
CA LYS A 61 14.35 -44.13 32.01
C LYS A 61 14.32 -44.01 30.47
N HIS A 62 13.80 -42.92 29.94
CA HIS A 62 13.73 -42.64 28.49
C HIS A 62 14.67 -41.52 28.06
N ALA A 63 15.45 -40.94 28.99
CA ALA A 63 16.29 -39.78 28.73
C ALA A 63 17.35 -39.99 27.64
N ASN A 64 17.80 -41.23 27.43
CA ASN A 64 18.82 -41.58 26.41
C ASN A 64 18.21 -41.95 25.05
N LYS A 65 16.88 -42.00 24.92
CA LYS A 65 16.20 -42.36 23.66
C LYS A 65 16.12 -41.22 22.64
N LEU A 66 16.44 -39.99 23.05
CA LEU A 66 16.44 -38.81 22.18
C LEU A 66 17.87 -38.37 21.90
N LYS A 67 18.16 -38.12 20.62
CA LYS A 67 19.44 -37.64 20.10
C LYS A 67 19.43 -36.12 20.02
N PHE A 68 20.48 -35.49 20.55
CA PHE A 68 20.68 -34.04 20.55
C PHE A 68 22.07 -33.64 20.03
N ASP A 69 22.66 -34.47 19.18
CA ASP A 69 24.01 -34.27 18.67
C ASP A 69 24.13 -32.91 17.95
N GLY A 70 25.10 -32.10 18.37
CA GLY A 70 25.30 -30.75 17.82
C GLY A 70 24.25 -29.71 18.25
N ILE A 71 23.41 -29.99 19.25
CA ILE A 71 22.42 -29.05 19.80
C ILE A 71 22.82 -28.62 21.21
N SER A 72 23.01 -27.31 21.40
CA SER A 72 23.27 -26.73 22.71
C SER A 72 21.99 -26.58 23.52
N PHE A 73 21.98 -26.99 24.79
CA PHE A 73 20.91 -26.66 25.74
C PHE A 73 21.18 -25.34 26.46
N PRO A 74 20.15 -24.55 26.83
CA PRO A 74 18.75 -24.58 26.37
C PRO A 74 18.53 -24.62 24.85
N VAL A 75 17.60 -25.46 24.37
CA VAL A 75 17.29 -25.57 22.93
C VAL A 75 16.65 -24.28 22.42
N LYS A 76 17.19 -23.76 21.32
CA LYS A 76 16.69 -22.60 20.61
C LYS A 76 15.59 -23.02 19.64
N ILE A 77 14.60 -22.15 19.42
CA ILE A 77 13.55 -22.38 18.42
C ILE A 77 14.15 -22.65 17.01
N SER A 78 15.26 -21.99 16.66
CA SER A 78 15.94 -22.18 15.37
C SER A 78 16.59 -23.56 15.20
N ASP A 79 16.91 -24.26 16.29
CA ASP A 79 17.55 -25.57 16.26
C ASP A 79 16.52 -26.73 16.25
N ILE A 80 15.23 -26.44 16.42
CA ILE A 80 14.17 -27.47 16.46
C ILE A 80 14.14 -28.29 15.17
N ALA A 81 14.33 -27.68 14.01
CA ALA A 81 14.38 -28.40 12.73
C ALA A 81 15.51 -29.47 12.68
N LYS A 82 16.62 -29.25 13.40
CA LYS A 82 17.69 -30.26 13.54
C LYS A 82 17.23 -31.39 14.46
N VAL A 83 16.54 -31.07 15.56
CA VAL A 83 15.96 -32.08 16.47
C VAL A 83 14.98 -32.99 15.72
N GLU A 84 14.10 -32.41 14.89
CA GLU A 84 13.13 -33.15 14.06
C GLU A 84 13.81 -34.15 13.13
N LYS A 85 14.95 -33.75 12.54
CA LYS A 85 15.75 -34.62 11.65
C LYS A 85 16.48 -35.73 12.42
N LEU A 86 17.05 -35.43 13.58
CA LEU A 86 17.82 -36.41 14.38
C LEU A 86 16.96 -37.50 15.02
N ASN A 87 15.70 -37.20 15.33
CA ASN A 87 14.82 -38.08 16.10
C ASN A 87 13.64 -38.64 15.30
N ASP A 88 13.54 -38.27 14.03
CA ASP A 88 12.41 -38.61 13.16
C ASP A 88 11.03 -38.25 13.75
N ILE A 89 10.91 -37.01 14.22
CA ILE A 89 9.68 -36.45 14.81
C ILE A 89 9.31 -35.14 14.14
N SER A 90 8.08 -34.69 14.34
CA SER A 90 7.63 -33.36 13.90
C SER A 90 7.13 -32.54 15.09
N ILE A 91 7.49 -31.26 15.17
CA ILE A 91 7.28 -30.40 16.35
C ILE A 91 6.62 -29.08 15.94
N ASN A 92 5.57 -28.69 16.65
CA ASN A 92 5.03 -27.33 16.62
C ASN A 92 5.26 -26.66 17.98
N VAL A 93 5.51 -25.35 17.98
CA VAL A 93 5.69 -24.55 19.20
C VAL A 93 4.73 -23.37 19.20
N PHE A 94 3.90 -23.25 20.22
CA PHE A 94 2.99 -22.14 20.46
C PHE A 94 3.50 -21.26 21.59
N GLY A 95 3.22 -19.97 21.52
CA GLY A 95 3.52 -18.96 22.54
C GLY A 95 2.37 -18.75 23.53
N LEU A 96 2.67 -18.08 24.64
CA LEU A 96 1.68 -17.59 25.60
C LEU A 96 1.86 -16.09 25.81
N GLU A 97 0.76 -15.32 25.73
CA GLU A 97 0.77 -13.87 25.98
C GLU A 97 -0.37 -13.46 26.90
N TYR A 98 -0.10 -12.53 27.82
CA TYR A 98 -1.12 -11.98 28.71
C TYR A 98 -1.92 -10.88 28.01
N ASN A 99 -3.23 -11.06 27.86
CA ASN A 99 -4.14 -10.06 27.34
C ASN A 99 -4.60 -9.12 28.47
N LYS A 100 -4.16 -7.86 28.42
CA LYS A 100 -4.47 -6.84 29.43
C LYS A 100 -5.96 -6.49 29.51
N GLU A 101 -6.67 -6.45 28.38
CA GLU A 101 -8.09 -6.09 28.32
C GLU A 101 -8.98 -7.18 28.92
N LYS A 102 -8.67 -8.44 28.62
CA LYS A 102 -9.42 -9.60 29.10
C LYS A 102 -8.93 -10.13 30.46
N ARG A 103 -7.82 -9.58 30.96
CA ARG A 103 -7.12 -10.02 32.18
C ARG A 103 -6.87 -11.54 32.20
N CYS A 104 -6.46 -12.11 31.07
CA CYS A 104 -6.22 -13.55 30.92
C CYS A 104 -5.09 -13.87 29.92
N ASN A 105 -4.50 -15.05 30.03
CA ASN A 105 -3.47 -15.53 29.11
C ASN A 105 -4.10 -16.18 27.87
N SER A 106 -3.49 -15.88 26.73
CA SER A 106 -3.89 -16.33 25.41
C SER A 106 -2.74 -17.06 24.73
N ILE A 107 -3.01 -18.23 24.16
CA ILE A 107 -2.11 -18.88 23.20
C ILE A 107 -1.95 -18.00 21.97
N VAL A 108 -0.71 -17.79 21.54
CA VAL A 108 -0.30 -17.04 20.34
C VAL A 108 0.64 -17.90 19.50
N GLY A 109 0.72 -17.73 18.19
CA GLY A 109 1.61 -18.55 17.34
C GLY A 109 0.86 -19.28 16.22
N PRO A 110 1.50 -20.27 15.57
CA PRO A 110 2.73 -20.96 15.97
C PRO A 110 3.99 -20.07 15.88
N LEU A 111 4.90 -20.24 16.82
CA LEU A 111 6.24 -19.63 16.85
C LEU A 111 7.22 -20.44 16.00
N PHE A 112 7.03 -21.76 16.00
CA PHE A 112 7.66 -22.71 15.09
C PHE A 112 6.58 -23.68 14.62
N LEU A 113 6.54 -23.87 13.31
CA LEU A 113 5.68 -24.86 12.68
C LEU A 113 6.58 -25.80 11.90
N THR A 114 6.35 -27.10 12.07
CA THR A 114 7.05 -28.12 11.29
C THR A 114 6.78 -27.96 9.79
N LYS A 115 7.78 -28.24 8.95
CA LYS A 115 7.62 -28.24 7.49
C LYS A 115 7.01 -29.54 6.95
N CYS A 116 7.13 -30.63 7.70
CA CYS A 116 6.70 -31.96 7.28
C CYS A 116 6.13 -32.69 8.49
N ARG A 117 4.81 -32.86 8.52
CA ARG A 117 4.11 -33.57 9.59
C ARG A 117 4.43 -35.07 9.48
N LYS A 118 5.16 -35.57 10.46
CA LYS A 118 5.44 -37.01 10.67
C LYS A 118 4.43 -37.64 11.62
N ASP A 119 4.31 -38.96 11.60
CA ASP A 119 3.43 -39.74 12.49
C ASP A 119 3.62 -39.40 13.97
N ARG A 120 4.88 -39.19 14.38
CA ARG A 120 5.24 -38.75 15.73
C ARG A 120 5.24 -37.23 15.81
N HIS A 121 4.04 -36.65 15.91
CA HIS A 121 3.83 -35.20 15.99
C HIS A 121 3.68 -34.69 17.44
N ILE A 122 4.33 -33.57 17.77
CA ILE A 122 4.36 -33.01 19.13
C ILE A 122 4.04 -31.51 19.11
N ASN A 123 3.04 -31.10 19.88
CA ASN A 123 2.73 -29.69 20.14
C ASN A 123 3.34 -29.24 21.48
N LEU A 124 4.15 -28.18 21.46
CA LEU A 124 4.78 -27.60 22.64
C LEU A 124 4.26 -26.18 22.93
N LEU A 125 4.19 -25.83 24.21
CA LEU A 125 3.92 -24.48 24.68
C LEU A 125 5.23 -23.86 25.17
N PHE A 126 5.58 -22.70 24.63
CA PHE A 126 6.71 -21.89 25.02
C PHE A 126 6.22 -20.58 25.61
N PHE A 127 6.72 -20.23 26.80
CA PHE A 127 6.36 -18.98 27.44
C PHE A 127 7.50 -18.46 28.29
N SER A 128 7.44 -17.15 28.56
CA SER A 128 8.46 -16.41 29.28
C SER A 128 7.85 -15.82 30.54
N LYS A 129 8.60 -15.87 31.64
CA LYS A 129 8.30 -15.11 32.87
C LYS A 129 9.60 -14.49 33.34
N ASP A 130 9.59 -13.17 33.49
CA ASP A 130 10.78 -12.36 33.78
C ASP A 130 11.85 -12.57 32.69
N THR A 131 13.04 -13.08 33.04
CA THR A 131 14.14 -13.38 32.11
C THR A 131 14.27 -14.86 31.74
N LYS A 132 13.38 -15.71 32.25
CA LYS A 132 13.40 -17.16 32.02
C LYS A 132 12.35 -17.54 30.99
N ASN A 133 12.69 -18.50 30.12
CA ASN A 133 11.71 -19.14 29.24
C ASN A 133 11.55 -20.61 29.59
N HIS A 134 10.45 -21.22 29.16
CA HIS A 134 10.15 -22.61 29.50
C HIS A 134 9.33 -23.30 28.41
N TYR A 135 9.60 -24.60 28.19
CA TYR A 135 8.83 -25.46 27.28
C TYR A 135 7.96 -26.43 28.08
N CYS A 136 6.71 -26.57 27.66
CA CYS A 136 5.76 -27.54 28.18
C CYS A 136 5.14 -28.36 27.03
N TYR A 137 4.66 -29.56 27.32
CA TYR A 137 3.94 -30.36 26.35
C TYR A 137 2.46 -30.00 26.32
N ILE A 138 1.91 -29.71 25.14
CA ILE A 138 0.47 -29.51 24.91
C ILE A 138 -0.15 -30.88 24.60
N LYS A 139 -0.79 -31.48 25.60
CA LYS A 139 -1.47 -32.77 25.42
C LYS A 139 -2.81 -32.67 24.71
N ASN A 140 -3.46 -31.50 24.73
CA ASN A 140 -4.72 -31.29 24.03
C ASN A 140 -4.85 -29.82 23.62
N LEU A 141 -4.53 -29.52 22.36
CA LEU A 141 -4.56 -28.15 21.84
C LEU A 141 -5.99 -27.58 21.83
N SER A 142 -6.98 -28.36 21.38
CA SER A 142 -8.38 -27.94 21.32
C SER A 142 -8.91 -27.45 22.67
N ARG A 143 -8.65 -28.20 23.75
CA ARG A 143 -8.98 -27.81 25.13
C ARG A 143 -8.19 -26.58 25.60
N LEU A 144 -6.95 -26.42 25.14
CA LEU A 144 -6.11 -25.28 25.52
C LEU A 144 -6.63 -23.97 24.95
N VAL A 145 -7.11 -23.97 23.69
CA VAL A 145 -7.53 -22.76 22.99
C VAL A 145 -9.05 -22.54 22.95
N SER A 146 -9.88 -23.52 23.34
CA SER A 146 -11.35 -23.46 23.23
C SER A 146 -11.93 -22.15 23.75
N LYS A 147 -11.65 -21.77 25.01
CA LYS A 147 -12.13 -20.52 25.63
C LYS A 147 -11.62 -19.23 24.98
N GLN A 148 -10.56 -19.29 24.17
CA GLN A 148 -10.08 -18.13 23.42
C GLN A 148 -10.84 -17.94 22.11
N ILE A 149 -11.47 -19.01 21.61
CA ILE A 149 -12.10 -19.09 20.30
C ILE A 149 -13.64 -19.08 20.42
N SER A 150 -14.22 -19.82 21.38
CA SER A 150 -15.67 -19.86 21.63
C SER A 150 -16.01 -20.15 23.09
N LYS A 151 -17.26 -19.84 23.48
CA LYS A 151 -17.86 -20.29 24.75
C LYS A 151 -18.60 -21.61 24.63
N ASP A 152 -18.88 -22.07 23.41
CA ASP A 152 -19.65 -23.30 23.17
C ASP A 152 -18.82 -24.53 23.53
N GLY A 153 -19.47 -25.49 24.22
CA GLY A 153 -18.82 -26.69 24.76
C GLY A 153 -18.60 -27.83 23.76
N HIS A 154 -18.76 -27.60 22.45
CA HIS A 154 -18.67 -28.64 21.43
C HIS A 154 -17.22 -29.01 21.08
N ILE A 155 -17.02 -30.22 20.55
CA ILE A 155 -15.73 -30.69 20.04
C ILE A 155 -15.36 -29.84 18.82
N MET A 156 -14.20 -29.18 18.87
CA MET A 156 -13.72 -28.29 17.80
C MET A 156 -12.51 -28.92 17.09
N TYR A 157 -12.57 -29.04 15.77
CA TYR A 157 -11.41 -29.32 14.91
C TYR A 157 -10.65 -28.01 14.70
N ILE A 158 -9.34 -28.00 14.99
CA ILE A 158 -8.52 -26.78 14.97
C ILE A 158 -7.29 -27.02 14.13
N CYS A 159 -7.02 -26.11 13.20
CA CYS A 159 -5.76 -26.11 12.46
C CYS A 159 -4.63 -25.70 13.39
N GLU A 160 -3.62 -26.56 13.52
CA GLU A 160 -2.47 -26.31 14.39
C GLU A 160 -1.58 -25.17 13.86
N ALA A 161 -1.73 -24.78 12.60
CA ALA A 161 -0.93 -23.74 11.99
C ALA A 161 -1.59 -22.35 12.02
N CYS A 162 -2.90 -22.24 11.83
CA CYS A 162 -3.60 -20.94 11.82
C CYS A 162 -4.60 -20.75 12.97
N LEU A 163 -4.74 -21.75 13.85
CA LEU A 163 -5.65 -21.76 15.00
C LEU A 163 -7.12 -21.46 14.65
N LEU A 164 -7.51 -21.61 13.38
CA LEU A 164 -8.91 -21.54 12.96
C LEU A 164 -9.65 -22.81 13.36
N ARG A 165 -10.95 -22.61 13.64
CA ARG A 165 -11.89 -23.69 13.92
C ARG A 165 -12.61 -24.14 12.67
N PHE A 166 -12.85 -25.44 12.57
CA PHE A 166 -13.64 -26.06 11.52
C PHE A 166 -14.73 -26.96 12.13
N PRO A 167 -15.91 -27.03 11.50
CA PRO A 167 -17.01 -27.85 11.99
C PRO A 167 -16.78 -29.35 11.76
N SER A 168 -15.90 -29.74 10.83
CA SER A 168 -15.58 -31.14 10.52
C SER A 168 -14.08 -31.34 10.22
N GLN A 169 -13.61 -32.58 10.37
CA GLN A 169 -12.23 -32.97 10.04
C GLN A 169 -11.93 -32.80 8.55
N GLU A 170 -12.90 -33.07 7.67
CA GLU A 170 -12.75 -32.90 6.22
C GLU A 170 -12.44 -31.45 5.83
N ARG A 171 -13.18 -30.49 6.40
CA ARG A 171 -12.92 -29.06 6.14
C ARG A 171 -11.57 -28.62 6.68
N LEU A 172 -11.13 -29.18 7.81
CA LEU A 172 -9.79 -28.96 8.32
C LEU A 172 -8.73 -29.49 7.36
N ASN A 173 -8.88 -30.72 6.85
CA ASN A 173 -7.93 -31.32 5.91
C ASN A 173 -7.82 -30.49 4.62
N ASN A 174 -8.96 -30.06 4.06
CA ASN A 174 -8.98 -29.18 2.87
C ASN A 174 -8.26 -27.86 3.15
N HIS A 175 -8.54 -27.25 4.30
CA HIS A 175 -7.86 -26.03 4.72
C HIS A 175 -6.34 -26.22 4.84
N GLU A 176 -5.89 -27.29 5.50
CA GLU A 176 -4.45 -27.58 5.69
C GLU A 176 -3.73 -27.86 4.37
N GLN A 177 -4.40 -28.49 3.41
CA GLN A 177 -3.81 -28.84 2.12
C GLN A 177 -3.75 -27.65 1.14
N TYR A 178 -4.80 -26.82 1.08
CA TYR A 178 -4.96 -25.85 -0.01
C TYR A 178 -4.92 -24.39 0.45
N ASP A 179 -5.35 -24.09 1.69
CA ASP A 179 -5.71 -22.71 2.06
C ASP A 179 -4.98 -22.15 3.28
N CYS A 180 -4.19 -22.95 4.00
CA CYS A 180 -3.61 -22.53 5.27
C CYS A 180 -2.49 -21.49 5.08
N ALA A 181 -2.70 -20.29 5.63
CA ALA A 181 -1.67 -19.26 5.68
C ALA A 181 -0.59 -19.51 6.76
N HIS A 182 -0.73 -20.57 7.55
CA HIS A 182 0.17 -20.95 8.65
C HIS A 182 0.42 -19.82 9.69
N ILE A 183 -0.55 -18.92 9.85
CA ILE A 183 -0.54 -17.78 10.79
C ILE A 183 -1.90 -17.70 11.49
N CYS A 184 -1.94 -17.41 12.80
CA CYS A 184 -3.20 -17.32 13.54
C CYS A 184 -4.16 -16.34 12.85
N THR A 185 -5.33 -16.83 12.45
CA THR A 185 -6.30 -16.04 11.70
C THR A 185 -7.49 -15.67 12.57
N VAL A 186 -7.87 -14.40 12.54
CA VAL A 186 -8.99 -13.85 13.30
C VAL A 186 -10.00 -13.25 12.33
N LEU A 187 -11.20 -13.83 12.38
CA LEU A 187 -12.35 -13.44 11.58
C LEU A 187 -13.16 -12.34 12.30
N PRO A 188 -13.96 -11.55 11.55
CA PRO A 188 -14.73 -10.42 12.13
C PRO A 188 -15.67 -10.82 13.26
N ASN A 189 -16.29 -12.00 13.19
CA ASN A 189 -17.18 -12.54 14.23
C ASN A 189 -16.45 -13.04 15.48
N SER A 190 -15.11 -12.95 15.55
CA SER A 190 -14.36 -13.36 16.73
C SER A 190 -14.70 -12.51 17.94
N GLU A 191 -15.00 -13.14 19.08
CA GLU A 191 -15.17 -12.46 20.38
C GLU A 191 -13.92 -11.70 20.86
N THR A 192 -12.79 -11.81 20.16
CA THR A 192 -11.59 -11.01 20.42
C THR A 192 -11.67 -9.60 19.86
N LEU A 193 -12.60 -9.36 18.94
CA LEU A 193 -12.89 -8.06 18.37
C LEU A 193 -14.17 -7.58 19.04
N LYS A 194 -14.09 -6.67 20.02
CA LYS A 194 -15.28 -6.00 20.55
C LYS A 194 -15.28 -4.59 19.98
N LYS A 195 -16.16 -4.30 19.02
CA LYS A 195 -16.38 -2.94 18.54
C LYS A 195 -17.59 -2.33 19.23
N LYS A 196 -17.46 -1.06 19.58
CA LYS A 196 -18.58 -0.22 19.99
C LYS A 196 -18.86 0.76 18.86
N ASN A 197 -20.14 1.09 18.63
CA ASN A 197 -20.50 2.16 17.70
C ASN A 197 -20.12 3.53 18.26
N TRP A 198 -20.34 4.53 17.41
CA TRP A 198 -20.29 5.94 17.78
C TRP A 198 -21.18 6.29 18.99
N PHE A 199 -22.20 5.50 19.33
CA PHE A 199 -23.03 5.68 20.54
C PHE A 199 -22.57 4.85 21.75
N GLY A 200 -21.46 4.11 21.64
CA GLY A 200 -20.91 3.30 22.75
C GLY A 200 -21.58 1.93 22.93
N GLN A 201 -22.55 1.60 22.09
CA GLN A 201 -23.25 0.31 22.08
C GLN A 201 -22.40 -0.75 21.39
N PRO A 202 -22.39 -2.01 21.88
CA PRO A 202 -21.74 -3.11 21.18
C PRO A 202 -22.35 -3.30 19.79
N ILE A 203 -21.52 -3.43 18.76
CA ILE A 203 -21.97 -3.85 17.43
C ILE A 203 -21.24 -5.13 17.04
N SER A 204 -21.90 -5.91 16.17
CA SER A 204 -21.20 -6.95 15.43
C SER A 204 -20.10 -6.34 14.56
N ASN A 205 -18.92 -6.98 14.52
CA ASN A 205 -17.83 -6.54 13.63
C ASN A 205 -17.95 -7.13 12.23
N ASP A 206 -19.02 -7.86 11.93
CA ASP A 206 -19.33 -8.40 10.60
C ASP A 206 -19.79 -7.32 9.60
N LYS A 207 -19.84 -6.04 10.00
CA LYS A 207 -20.20 -4.94 9.10
C LYS A 207 -19.21 -3.79 9.14
N ILE A 208 -18.99 -3.18 7.97
CA ILE A 208 -18.27 -1.92 7.80
C ILE A 208 -19.27 -0.84 7.41
N LYS A 209 -19.18 0.30 8.10
CA LYS A 209 -19.86 1.55 7.77
C LYS A 209 -19.04 2.73 8.26
N PHE A 210 -19.40 3.94 7.83
CA PHE A 210 -18.78 5.15 8.35
C PHE A 210 -19.11 5.32 9.84
N ASP A 211 -18.08 5.48 10.67
CA ASP A 211 -18.22 5.70 12.11
C ASP A 211 -17.20 6.71 12.67
N SER A 212 -16.36 7.30 11.81
CA SER A 212 -15.25 8.18 12.18
C SER A 212 -15.65 9.66 12.12
N TYR A 213 -16.73 10.02 12.82
CA TYR A 213 -17.28 11.38 12.81
C TYR A 213 -16.32 12.43 13.39
N GLU A 214 -15.39 12.02 14.25
CA GLU A 214 -14.35 12.90 14.79
C GLU A 214 -13.42 13.50 13.72
N LYS A 215 -13.35 12.88 12.54
CA LYS A 215 -12.51 13.35 11.43
C LYS A 215 -13.17 14.45 10.59
N LYS A 216 -14.42 14.81 10.89
CA LYS A 216 -15.10 16.01 10.35
C LYS A 216 -14.48 17.29 10.93
N LEU A 217 -13.94 17.20 12.15
CA LEU A 217 -13.35 18.34 12.84
C LEU A 217 -12.07 18.79 12.15
N LYS A 218 -11.89 20.10 12.06
CA LYS A 218 -10.63 20.67 11.58
C LYS A 218 -9.58 20.58 12.68
N ILE A 219 -8.43 20.02 12.38
CA ILE A 219 -7.29 20.01 13.30
C ILE A 219 -6.78 21.45 13.51
N PRO A 220 -6.68 21.91 14.78
CA PRO A 220 -6.34 23.29 15.11
C PRO A 220 -4.89 23.66 14.78
N PHE A 221 -3.95 22.77 15.10
CA PHE A 221 -2.52 22.97 14.92
C PHE A 221 -1.95 21.94 13.95
N VAL A 222 -1.27 22.42 12.92
CA VAL A 222 -0.56 21.59 11.95
C VAL A 222 0.84 22.15 11.75
N VAL A 223 1.83 21.28 11.67
CA VAL A 223 3.23 21.69 11.41
C VAL A 223 3.62 21.28 10.00
N TYR A 224 4.29 22.17 9.29
CA TYR A 224 4.91 21.91 7.99
C TYR A 224 6.42 22.05 8.14
N ALA A 225 7.22 21.13 7.61
CA ALA A 225 8.66 21.15 7.81
C ALA A 225 9.42 20.66 6.57
N ASP A 226 10.69 21.04 6.49
CA ASP A 226 11.64 20.58 5.48
C ASP A 226 13.08 20.63 6.00
N PHE A 227 13.98 19.88 5.37
CA PHE A 227 15.41 19.79 5.71
C PHE A 227 16.30 20.02 4.50
N GLU A 228 17.45 20.64 4.72
CA GLU A 228 18.52 20.68 3.73
C GLU A 228 19.74 19.89 4.19
N ALA A 229 20.39 19.25 3.21
CA ALA A 229 21.50 18.32 3.45
C ALA A 229 22.68 18.59 2.51
N PHE A 230 23.88 18.47 3.07
CA PHE A 230 25.11 18.43 2.29
C PHE A 230 25.26 17.09 1.56
N LEU A 231 25.74 17.13 0.32
CA LEU A 231 26.04 15.96 -0.50
C LEU A 231 27.54 15.64 -0.46
N LYS A 232 28.01 14.97 0.59
CA LYS A 232 29.43 14.64 0.75
C LYS A 232 29.87 13.57 -0.25
N PRO A 233 30.84 13.83 -1.14
CA PRO A 233 31.31 12.83 -2.09
C PRO A 233 31.99 11.66 -1.39
N ILE A 234 31.89 10.47 -1.99
CA ILE A 234 32.54 9.23 -1.55
C ILE A 234 33.42 8.75 -2.70
N GLU A 235 34.70 8.47 -2.42
CA GLU A 235 35.60 7.88 -3.40
C GLU A 235 35.10 6.49 -3.82
N SER A 236 35.07 6.24 -5.13
CA SER A 236 34.61 4.96 -5.68
C SER A 236 35.54 4.46 -6.78
N CYS A 237 35.66 3.14 -6.90
CA CYS A 237 36.52 2.50 -7.88
C CYS A 237 35.97 2.60 -9.31
N SER A 238 36.86 2.51 -10.30
CA SER A 238 36.49 2.32 -11.71
C SER A 238 35.70 1.02 -11.90
N ASN A 239 34.55 1.10 -12.58
CA ASN A 239 33.66 -0.05 -12.83
C ASN A 239 33.41 -0.23 -14.33
N ASP A 240 33.32 -1.48 -14.77
CA ASP A 240 32.99 -1.87 -16.14
C ASP A 240 31.49 -1.64 -16.44
N PRO A 241 31.12 -0.75 -17.37
CA PRO A 241 29.72 -0.44 -17.71
C PRO A 241 29.00 -1.58 -18.46
N SER A 242 29.70 -2.62 -18.91
CA SER A 242 29.09 -3.81 -19.52
C SER A 242 28.58 -4.83 -18.48
N LYS A 243 28.90 -4.63 -17.19
CA LYS A 243 28.54 -5.55 -16.09
C LYS A 243 27.64 -4.88 -15.05
N PRO A 244 26.76 -5.64 -14.37
CA PRO A 244 25.94 -5.09 -13.31
C PRO A 244 26.82 -4.69 -12.11
N PHE A 245 26.67 -3.46 -11.64
CA PHE A 245 27.38 -2.97 -10.45
C PHE A 245 26.51 -2.02 -9.64
N THR A 246 26.89 -1.81 -8.37
CA THR A 246 26.21 -0.88 -7.46
C THR A 246 27.21 -0.33 -6.44
N HIS A 247 27.38 0.99 -6.36
CA HIS A 247 28.22 1.64 -5.34
C HIS A 247 27.67 3.01 -4.94
N ASN A 248 28.02 3.46 -3.74
CA ASN A 248 27.62 4.76 -3.21
C ASN A 248 28.60 5.85 -3.70
N ILE A 249 28.09 7.02 -4.08
CA ILE A 249 28.89 8.14 -4.60
C ILE A 249 28.80 9.39 -3.73
N GLN A 250 27.70 9.57 -2.98
CA GLN A 250 27.51 10.68 -2.06
C GLN A 250 26.79 10.21 -0.80
N LYS A 251 27.14 10.80 0.35
CA LYS A 251 26.44 10.68 1.63
C LYS A 251 25.71 11.98 1.94
N HIS A 252 24.46 11.88 2.35
CA HIS A 252 23.65 13.05 2.69
C HIS A 252 23.75 13.33 4.19
N GLU A 253 24.09 14.56 4.56
CA GLU A 253 24.16 15.00 5.96
C GLU A 253 23.38 16.29 6.16
N VAL A 254 22.32 16.24 6.98
CA VAL A 254 21.49 17.42 7.27
C VAL A 254 22.28 18.50 7.97
N HIS A 255 22.08 19.74 7.54
CA HIS A 255 22.74 20.91 8.10
C HIS A 255 21.77 22.02 8.50
N SER A 256 20.57 22.04 7.92
CA SER A 256 19.52 22.98 8.31
C SER A 256 18.12 22.37 8.24
N PHE A 257 17.20 22.96 8.99
CA PHE A 257 15.77 22.65 8.94
C PHE A 257 14.96 23.92 9.06
N GLY A 258 13.75 23.89 8.50
CA GLY A 258 12.71 24.89 8.71
C GLY A 258 11.41 24.20 9.09
N TYR A 259 10.64 24.77 10.01
CA TYR A 259 9.26 24.37 10.21
C TYR A 259 8.34 25.54 10.53
N TYR A 260 7.10 25.45 10.04
CA TYR A 260 6.03 26.40 10.25
C TYR A 260 4.91 25.74 11.05
N ILE A 261 4.60 26.29 12.22
CA ILE A 261 3.43 25.91 13.01
C ILE A 261 2.27 26.77 12.53
N LYS A 262 1.23 26.15 11.97
CA LYS A 262 -0.01 26.81 11.57
C LYS A 262 -1.10 26.57 12.60
N CYS A 263 -1.67 27.66 13.12
CA CYS A 263 -2.89 27.66 13.92
C CYS A 263 -4.09 28.04 13.04
N SER A 264 -5.20 27.31 13.15
CA SER A 264 -6.37 27.54 12.30
C SER A 264 -7.36 28.58 12.83
N TYR A 265 -7.24 29.00 14.09
CA TYR A 265 -8.21 29.88 14.76
C TYR A 265 -7.60 31.19 15.28
N ASP A 266 -6.30 31.23 15.57
CA ASP A 266 -5.58 32.46 15.91
C ASP A 266 -4.22 32.48 15.21
N ASP A 267 -4.11 33.35 14.21
CA ASP A 267 -2.93 33.48 13.38
C ASP A 267 -1.70 34.00 14.14
N LYS A 268 -1.88 34.70 15.28
CA LYS A 268 -0.77 35.16 16.13
C LYS A 268 0.00 34.00 16.76
N LEU A 269 -0.64 32.82 16.86
CA LEU A 269 -0.01 31.60 17.35
C LEU A 269 0.77 30.85 16.26
N SER A 270 0.68 31.30 15.01
CA SER A 270 1.43 30.69 13.92
C SER A 270 2.85 31.25 13.88
N LYS A 271 3.86 30.38 13.79
CA LYS A 271 5.28 30.81 13.84
C LYS A 271 6.18 29.93 12.98
N TYR A 272 7.18 30.57 12.36
CA TYR A 272 8.26 29.90 11.63
C TYR A 272 9.49 29.77 12.53
N VAL A 273 10.14 28.60 12.49
CA VAL A 273 11.37 28.30 13.23
C VAL A 273 12.37 27.69 12.24
N THR A 274 13.62 28.13 12.31
CA THR A 274 14.72 27.62 11.49
C THR A 274 15.97 27.40 12.34
N TYR A 275 16.84 26.52 11.88
CA TYR A 275 18.16 26.31 12.44
C TYR A 275 19.12 25.86 11.35
N CYS A 276 20.35 26.36 11.37
CA CYS A 276 21.45 25.87 10.56
C CYS A 276 22.66 25.65 11.47
N GLY A 277 23.20 24.44 11.48
CA GLY A 277 24.30 24.08 12.36
C GLY A 277 24.48 22.57 12.53
N PRO A 278 25.46 22.15 13.34
CA PRO A 278 25.69 20.73 13.64
C PRO A 278 24.51 20.12 14.41
N ASN A 279 24.38 18.79 14.39
CA ASN A 279 23.31 18.06 15.08
C ASN A 279 21.88 18.52 14.70
N CYS A 280 21.71 19.00 13.47
CA CYS A 280 20.47 19.58 12.94
C CYS A 280 19.20 18.77 13.28
N ALA A 281 19.19 17.45 13.05
CA ALA A 281 18.03 16.61 13.34
C ALA A 281 17.69 16.50 14.84
N GLN A 282 18.70 16.55 15.72
CA GLN A 282 18.48 16.57 17.18
C GLN A 282 17.83 17.89 17.61
N VAL A 283 18.40 19.02 17.19
CA VAL A 283 17.88 20.36 17.49
C VAL A 283 16.45 20.52 16.97
N PHE A 284 16.14 19.92 15.81
CA PHE A 284 14.78 19.87 15.28
C PHE A 284 13.81 19.21 16.27
N MET A 285 14.13 18.01 16.76
CA MET A 285 13.27 17.26 17.67
C MET A 285 13.09 17.96 19.03
N GLU A 286 14.15 18.55 19.58
CA GLU A 286 14.10 19.31 20.84
C GLU A 286 13.27 20.59 20.70
N SER A 287 13.56 21.40 19.67
CA SER A 287 12.85 22.64 19.37
C SER A 287 11.36 22.39 19.12
N LEU A 288 11.03 21.40 18.30
CA LEU A 288 9.65 21.03 17.99
C LEU A 288 8.93 20.55 19.25
N SER A 289 9.56 19.69 20.06
CA SER A 289 8.97 19.20 21.30
C SER A 289 8.67 20.31 22.30
N ASN A 290 9.56 21.30 22.42
CA ASN A 290 9.37 22.43 23.33
C ASN A 290 8.23 23.35 22.86
N ASN A 291 8.22 23.72 21.58
CA ASN A 291 7.16 24.57 21.03
C ASN A 291 5.77 23.92 21.08
N LEU A 292 5.68 22.61 20.85
CA LEU A 292 4.40 21.90 20.91
C LEU A 292 3.92 21.63 22.35
N LYS A 293 4.85 21.56 23.33
CA LYS A 293 4.51 21.56 24.77
C LYS A 293 3.85 22.88 25.19
N GLU A 294 4.34 24.01 24.69
CA GLU A 294 3.76 25.33 24.96
C GLU A 294 2.34 25.45 24.40
N ILE A 295 2.14 25.02 23.16
CA ILE A 295 0.83 25.05 22.50
C ILE A 295 -0.21 24.25 23.29
N ASN A 296 0.17 23.10 23.85
CA ASN A 296 -0.76 22.30 24.66
C ASN A 296 -1.07 22.91 26.03
N ARG A 297 -0.33 23.93 26.48
CA ARG A 297 -0.66 24.71 27.69
C ARG A 297 -1.66 25.82 27.42
N LEU A 298 -1.95 26.14 26.14
CA LEU A 298 -2.92 27.17 25.80
C LEU A 298 -4.30 26.81 26.37
N GLN A 299 -4.93 27.79 27.01
CA GLN A 299 -6.20 27.62 27.71
C GLN A 299 -7.33 27.38 26.71
N LYS A 300 -8.18 26.39 26.99
CA LYS A 300 -9.44 26.20 26.26
C LYS A 300 -10.40 27.31 26.70
N TYR A 301 -11.02 27.99 25.73
CA TYR A 301 -11.93 29.09 26.04
C TYR A 301 -13.26 28.54 26.57
N PRO A 302 -13.88 29.19 27.57
CA PRO A 302 -15.23 28.85 27.99
C PRO A 302 -16.23 29.13 26.84
N PRO A 303 -17.39 28.45 26.83
CA PRO A 303 -18.46 28.75 25.87
C PRO A 303 -18.82 30.23 25.85
N LEU A 304 -18.87 30.82 24.65
CA LEU A 304 -19.34 32.18 24.43
C LEU A 304 -20.87 32.24 24.58
N PRO A 305 -21.44 33.41 24.91
CA PRO A 305 -22.89 33.60 24.94
C PRO A 305 -23.53 33.29 23.57
N LEU A 306 -24.66 32.57 23.58
CA LEU A 306 -25.42 32.24 22.37
C LEU A 306 -25.99 33.50 21.70
N THR A 307 -25.76 33.64 20.40
CA THR A 307 -26.34 34.69 19.56
C THR A 307 -27.82 34.41 19.27
N ASN A 308 -28.53 35.40 18.69
CA ASN A 308 -29.92 35.19 18.28
C ASN A 308 -30.05 34.17 17.13
N GLU A 309 -29.03 34.07 16.28
CA GLU A 309 -28.97 33.07 15.20
C GLU A 309 -28.80 31.66 15.77
N ASP A 310 -27.92 31.49 16.77
CA ASP A 310 -27.75 30.21 17.48
C ASP A 310 -29.05 29.74 18.11
N LYS A 311 -29.81 30.66 18.73
CA LYS A 311 -31.13 30.33 19.33
C LYS A 311 -32.13 29.83 18.30
N ASN A 312 -32.16 30.45 17.11
CA ASN A 312 -33.00 29.99 15.99
C ASN A 312 -32.53 28.63 15.45
N GLN A 313 -31.22 28.39 15.39
CA GLN A 313 -30.67 27.10 14.99
C GLN A 313 -31.04 26.01 16.01
N ILE A 314 -31.02 26.33 17.30
CA ILE A 314 -31.41 25.42 18.38
C ILE A 314 -32.89 25.06 18.29
N SER A 315 -33.79 26.05 18.12
CA SER A 315 -35.23 25.79 18.06
C SER A 315 -35.65 24.92 16.88
N ASN A 316 -34.91 25.01 15.77
CA ASN A 316 -35.20 24.28 14.53
C ASN A 316 -34.44 22.94 14.42
N ALA A 317 -33.52 22.63 15.35
CA ALA A 317 -32.67 21.46 15.26
C ALA A 317 -33.42 20.17 15.60
N THR A 318 -33.69 19.34 14.59
CA THR A 318 -34.24 17.98 14.74
C THR A 318 -33.18 16.88 14.57
N ILE A 319 -32.03 17.22 13.98
CA ILE A 319 -30.96 16.28 13.62
C ILE A 319 -29.63 16.73 14.25
N CYS A 320 -28.84 15.76 14.73
CA CYS A 320 -27.52 16.01 15.28
C CYS A 320 -26.56 16.46 14.17
N HIS A 321 -25.92 17.62 14.32
CA HIS A 321 -24.98 18.13 13.30
C HIS A 321 -23.71 17.26 13.14
N ILE A 322 -23.37 16.46 14.15
CA ILE A 322 -22.20 15.56 14.12
C ILE A 322 -22.50 14.28 13.34
N CYS A 323 -23.45 13.49 13.82
CA CYS A 323 -23.71 12.14 13.32
C CYS A 323 -24.88 12.06 12.33
N GLU A 324 -25.61 13.16 12.13
CA GLU A 324 -26.70 13.30 11.16
C GLU A 324 -27.88 12.34 11.44
N THR A 325 -28.10 12.01 12.71
CA THR A 325 -29.26 11.23 13.17
C THR A 325 -30.16 12.05 14.10
N GLU A 326 -31.43 11.64 14.25
CA GLU A 326 -32.45 12.37 15.01
C GLU A 326 -32.05 12.65 16.47
N LEU A 327 -32.39 13.84 16.95
CA LEU A 327 -32.12 14.29 18.32
C LEU A 327 -33.31 13.99 19.22
N ALA A 328 -33.11 13.14 20.22
CA ALA A 328 -34.08 12.96 21.31
C ALA A 328 -33.95 14.04 22.41
N LYS A 329 -32.74 14.58 22.59
CA LYS A 329 -32.42 15.69 23.51
C LYS A 329 -31.37 16.59 22.87
N HIS A 330 -31.48 17.89 23.10
CA HIS A 330 -30.53 18.89 22.61
C HIS A 330 -29.34 19.02 23.57
N PHE A 331 -28.13 18.76 23.08
CA PHE A 331 -26.88 19.19 23.70
C PHE A 331 -26.18 20.19 22.80
N TYR A 332 -25.58 21.21 23.40
CA TYR A 332 -24.91 22.29 22.67
C TYR A 332 -23.43 21.97 22.52
N ASP A 333 -22.97 21.93 21.28
CA ASP A 333 -21.56 21.76 20.96
C ASP A 333 -20.88 23.12 20.77
N PHE A 334 -19.69 23.25 21.31
CA PHE A 334 -18.90 24.47 21.30
C PHE A 334 -17.48 24.16 20.89
N ASP A 335 -16.87 25.06 20.12
CA ASP A 335 -15.47 24.96 19.77
C ASP A 335 -14.58 25.19 21.01
N TRP A 336 -13.62 24.30 21.26
CA TRP A 336 -12.80 24.33 22.47
C TRP A 336 -11.74 25.44 22.47
N TYR A 337 -11.43 26.03 21.32
CA TYR A 337 -10.42 27.07 21.15
C TYR A 337 -10.99 28.45 20.89
N THR A 338 -12.23 28.57 20.41
CA THR A 338 -12.89 29.87 20.24
C THR A 338 -14.04 30.09 21.22
N GLY A 339 -14.57 29.01 21.81
CA GLY A 339 -15.79 29.05 22.62
C GLY A 339 -17.07 29.26 21.81
N SER A 340 -17.00 29.38 20.48
CA SER A 340 -18.16 29.64 19.64
C SER A 340 -19.09 28.43 19.56
N PHE A 341 -20.40 28.69 19.49
CA PHE A 341 -21.39 27.65 19.24
C PHE A 341 -21.20 27.03 17.85
N ILE A 342 -21.21 25.70 17.77
CA ILE A 342 -21.08 24.96 16.52
C ILE A 342 -22.46 24.45 16.06
N GLY A 343 -23.24 23.90 16.98
CA GLY A 343 -24.54 23.34 16.66
C GLY A 343 -25.07 22.39 17.73
N VAL A 344 -26.24 21.83 17.46
CA VAL A 344 -26.91 20.90 18.39
C VAL A 344 -26.56 19.45 18.07
N ALA A 345 -26.25 18.66 19.09
CA ALA A 345 -25.84 17.27 18.95
C ALA A 345 -26.33 16.40 20.11
N HIS A 346 -26.09 15.09 20.01
CA HIS A 346 -26.26 14.19 21.16
C HIS A 346 -25.12 14.40 22.16
N GLU A 347 -25.41 14.26 23.46
CA GLU A 347 -24.41 14.25 24.54
C GLU A 347 -23.25 13.28 24.27
N SER A 348 -23.58 12.08 23.79
CA SER A 348 -22.60 11.05 23.46
C SER A 348 -21.72 11.43 22.26
N CYS A 349 -22.22 12.24 21.33
CA CYS A 349 -21.45 12.77 20.20
C CYS A 349 -20.50 13.86 20.67
N CYS A 350 -21.00 14.86 21.41
CA CYS A 350 -20.20 15.96 21.97
C CYS A 350 -19.07 15.43 22.88
N SER A 351 -19.35 14.44 23.71
CA SER A 351 -18.33 13.89 24.63
C SER A 351 -17.22 13.08 23.95
N LYS A 352 -17.49 12.56 22.74
CA LYS A 352 -16.54 11.79 21.92
C LYS A 352 -15.74 12.64 20.95
N ILE A 353 -16.33 13.72 20.45
CA ILE A 353 -15.62 14.76 19.74
C ILE A 353 -14.72 15.47 20.75
N ARG A 354 -13.46 15.06 20.79
CA ARG A 354 -12.41 15.69 21.60
C ARG A 354 -11.33 16.16 20.67
N THR A 355 -10.67 17.25 21.05
CA THR A 355 -9.45 17.68 20.36
C THR A 355 -8.46 16.51 20.29
N PRO A 356 -7.92 16.18 19.11
CA PRO A 356 -7.01 15.06 18.97
C PRO A 356 -5.83 15.19 19.94
N SER A 357 -5.38 14.08 20.52
CA SER A 357 -4.17 14.05 21.36
C SER A 357 -2.88 14.11 20.53
N TYR A 358 -2.98 14.36 19.22
CA TYR A 358 -1.86 14.37 18.30
C TYR A 358 -1.79 15.65 17.49
N ILE A 359 -0.57 16.05 17.12
CA ILE A 359 -0.29 17.17 16.23
C ILE A 359 0.34 16.59 14.95
N PRO A 360 -0.30 16.74 13.78
CA PRO A 360 0.24 16.30 12.51
C PRO A 360 1.39 17.21 12.06
N ILE A 361 2.48 16.58 11.63
CA ILE A 361 3.69 17.23 11.12
C ILE A 361 3.92 16.72 9.69
N PHE A 362 3.71 17.58 8.70
CA PHE A 362 3.84 17.26 7.29
C PHE A 362 5.22 17.63 6.76
N LEU A 363 5.86 16.65 6.12
CA LEU A 363 7.03 16.85 5.27
C LEU A 363 6.72 16.27 3.89
N HIS A 364 7.20 16.91 2.83
CA HIS A 364 6.90 16.46 1.47
C HIS A 364 7.85 15.34 1.05
N ASN A 365 7.31 14.14 0.80
CA ASN A 365 8.08 12.92 0.51
C ASN A 365 8.89 12.40 1.72
N LEU A 366 8.39 12.66 2.93
CA LEU A 366 8.94 12.21 4.22
C LEU A 366 9.49 10.77 4.19
N SER A 367 8.66 9.82 3.73
CA SER A 367 8.94 8.37 3.86
C SER A 367 10.21 7.91 3.12
N HIS A 368 10.69 8.72 2.16
CA HIS A 368 11.81 8.38 1.30
C HIS A 368 13.08 9.17 1.60
N TYR A 369 12.98 10.26 2.34
CA TYR A 369 14.08 11.19 2.59
C TYR A 369 14.11 11.61 4.05
N ASP A 370 13.33 12.61 4.47
CA ASP A 370 13.47 13.26 5.79
C ASP A 370 13.26 12.34 6.98
N ALA A 371 12.44 11.28 6.82
CA ALA A 371 12.22 10.28 7.85
C ALA A 371 13.54 9.66 8.33
N HIS A 372 14.51 9.49 7.43
CA HIS A 372 15.80 8.90 7.77
C HIS A 372 16.61 9.79 8.72
N PHE A 373 16.55 11.11 8.58
CA PHE A 373 17.20 12.04 9.49
C PHE A 373 16.48 12.09 10.84
N ILE A 374 15.14 12.20 10.81
CA ILE A 374 14.32 12.32 12.02
C ILE A 374 14.38 11.04 12.86
N VAL A 375 14.32 9.86 12.24
CA VAL A 375 14.33 8.58 12.95
C VAL A 375 15.57 8.43 13.82
N HIS A 376 16.75 8.83 13.32
CA HIS A 376 17.98 8.86 14.13
C HIS A 376 17.88 9.79 15.34
N ALA A 377 17.14 10.89 15.21
CA ALA A 377 16.98 11.88 16.27
C ALA A 377 15.88 11.53 17.30
N LEU A 378 15.06 10.50 17.06
CA LEU A 378 13.98 10.10 17.98
C LEU A 378 14.46 9.63 19.36
N ASN A 379 15.75 9.29 19.49
CA ASN A 379 16.38 8.88 20.75
C ASN A 379 16.73 10.06 21.67
N PHE A 380 16.80 11.29 21.16
CA PHE A 380 17.18 12.47 21.95
C PHE A 380 16.02 13.11 22.72
N CYS A 381 14.79 12.69 22.43
CA CYS A 381 13.62 13.09 23.22
C CYS A 381 13.09 11.90 24.00
N ASP A 382 12.72 12.09 25.26
CA ASP A 382 12.04 11.05 26.04
C ASP A 382 10.68 10.72 25.43
N GLY A 383 10.28 9.45 25.54
CA GLY A 383 8.94 9.00 25.15
C GLY A 383 8.91 7.81 24.19
N GLU A 384 7.75 7.15 24.12
CA GLU A 384 7.56 5.97 23.26
C GLU A 384 7.48 6.38 21.77
N VAL A 385 8.08 5.55 20.91
CA VAL A 385 7.99 5.68 19.45
C VAL A 385 7.01 4.65 18.90
N GLU A 386 6.01 5.11 18.16
CA GLU A 386 5.11 4.26 17.39
C GLU A 386 5.41 4.36 15.90
N VAL A 387 5.38 3.24 15.18
CA VAL A 387 5.64 3.21 13.74
C VAL A 387 4.55 2.44 13.00
N ILE A 388 4.26 2.87 11.77
CA ILE A 388 3.48 2.13 10.78
C ILE A 388 4.47 1.68 9.68
N PRO A 389 5.09 0.49 9.82
CA PRO A 389 6.21 0.10 8.98
C PRO A 389 5.82 -0.57 7.67
N GLN A 390 6.56 -0.26 6.61
CA GLN A 390 6.62 -1.09 5.40
C GLN A 390 7.78 -2.09 5.49
N ASN A 391 8.92 -1.63 6.02
CA ASN A 391 10.10 -2.42 6.35
C ASN A 391 10.92 -1.67 7.42
N LYS A 392 12.12 -2.13 7.76
CA LYS A 392 12.98 -1.50 8.78
C LYS A 392 13.52 -0.11 8.38
N GLU A 393 13.51 0.23 7.09
CA GLU A 393 14.01 1.52 6.59
C GLU A 393 12.86 2.48 6.25
N LYS A 394 11.71 1.97 5.78
CA LYS A 394 10.60 2.79 5.31
C LYS A 394 9.36 2.65 6.18
N TYR A 395 8.86 3.78 6.65
CA TYR A 395 7.64 3.91 7.44
C TYR A 395 6.60 4.72 6.67
N ILE A 396 5.32 4.32 6.74
CA ILE A 396 4.20 5.13 6.24
C ILE A 396 4.05 6.39 7.10
N SER A 397 4.22 6.21 8.41
CA SER A 397 4.21 7.26 9.42
C SER A 397 4.89 6.72 10.67
N PHE A 398 5.42 7.62 11.48
CA PHE A 398 5.90 7.35 12.82
C PHE A 398 5.46 8.47 13.74
N SER A 399 5.34 8.17 15.02
CA SER A 399 4.88 9.11 16.04
C SER A 399 5.74 9.03 17.30
N LYS A 400 5.95 10.19 17.93
CA LYS A 400 6.64 10.30 19.21
C LYS A 400 5.63 10.73 20.28
N LYS A 401 5.47 9.92 21.33
CA LYS A 401 4.60 10.24 22.46
C LYS A 401 5.37 11.00 23.52
N LEU A 402 5.01 12.25 23.73
CA LEU A 402 5.59 13.12 24.75
C LEU A 402 4.66 13.18 25.96
N LYS A 403 5.23 13.12 27.16
CA LYS A 403 4.48 13.38 28.41
C LYS A 403 4.59 14.85 28.77
N VAL A 404 3.45 15.50 28.97
CA VAL A 404 3.36 16.90 29.40
C VAL A 404 2.37 16.96 30.56
N ASN A 405 2.89 17.10 31.78
CA ASN A 405 2.13 16.97 33.02
C ASN A 405 1.41 15.59 33.08
N ASN A 406 0.09 15.58 33.33
CA ASN A 406 -0.76 14.38 33.32
C ASN A 406 -1.34 14.01 31.93
N HIS A 407 -0.93 14.71 30.86
CA HIS A 407 -1.44 14.50 29.51
C HIS A 407 -0.35 13.99 28.56
N GLU A 408 -0.76 13.19 27.57
CA GLU A 408 0.11 12.67 26.52
C GLU A 408 -0.16 13.41 25.21
N ILE A 409 0.88 13.98 24.61
CA ILE A 409 0.84 14.60 23.29
C ILE A 409 1.57 13.69 22.30
N ILE A 410 0.99 13.47 21.15
CA ILE A 410 1.54 12.59 20.11
C ILE A 410 1.99 13.45 18.93
N LEU A 411 3.30 13.53 18.70
CA LEU A 411 3.84 14.13 17.48
C LEU A 411 3.72 13.13 16.35
N ARG A 412 2.88 13.40 15.34
CA ARG A 412 2.62 12.46 14.24
C ARG A 412 3.24 12.96 12.94
N PHE A 413 4.29 12.30 12.49
CA PHE A 413 4.96 12.63 11.23
C PHE A 413 4.23 12.01 10.04
N LEU A 414 3.87 12.84 9.07
CA LEU A 414 3.05 12.52 7.92
C LEU A 414 3.73 12.96 6.63
N ASP A 415 3.50 12.19 5.58
CA ASP A 415 4.06 12.41 4.26
C ASP A 415 3.02 13.07 3.36
N SER A 416 3.18 14.36 3.06
CA SER A 416 2.22 15.08 2.22
C SER A 416 2.15 14.53 0.80
N PHE A 417 3.22 13.88 0.30
CA PHE A 417 3.25 13.25 -1.02
C PHE A 417 2.31 12.03 -1.11
N LYS A 418 1.92 11.43 0.03
CA LYS A 418 0.91 10.36 0.09
C LYS A 418 -0.53 10.87 -0.08
N PHE A 419 -0.71 12.19 -0.10
CA PHE A 419 -1.96 12.86 -0.42
C PHE A 419 -1.87 13.54 -1.78
N LEU A 420 -0.74 14.22 -2.03
CA LEU A 420 -0.48 15.05 -3.20
C LEU A 420 0.72 14.47 -3.94
N SER A 421 0.50 13.47 -4.81
CA SER A 421 1.56 12.71 -5.47
C SER A 421 2.20 13.46 -6.65
N CYS A 422 2.67 14.68 -6.41
CA CYS A 422 3.18 15.65 -7.38
C CYS A 422 4.28 16.48 -6.71
N LYS A 423 5.20 17.07 -7.48
CA LYS A 423 6.28 17.88 -6.91
C LYS A 423 5.72 19.16 -6.29
N LEU A 424 6.31 19.64 -5.20
CA LEU A 424 5.91 20.91 -4.57
C LEU A 424 5.89 22.09 -5.56
N GLU A 425 6.87 22.18 -6.47
CA GLU A 425 6.91 23.21 -7.51
C GLU A 425 5.65 23.19 -8.40
N GLU A 426 5.24 22.01 -8.85
CA GLU A 426 4.05 21.82 -9.69
C GLU A 426 2.77 22.12 -8.90
N LEU A 427 2.73 21.78 -7.62
CA LEU A 427 1.60 22.07 -6.73
C LEU A 427 1.46 23.58 -6.48
N ALA A 428 2.55 24.28 -6.18
CA ALA A 428 2.56 25.73 -5.96
C ALA A 428 2.12 26.50 -7.22
N LYS A 429 2.56 26.09 -8.41
CA LYS A 429 2.15 26.70 -9.69
C LYS A 429 0.64 26.67 -9.95
N ASN A 430 -0.09 25.74 -9.32
CA ASN A 430 -1.52 25.60 -9.49
C ASN A 430 -2.35 26.49 -8.54
N LEU A 431 -1.72 27.22 -7.62
CA LEU A 431 -2.40 28.11 -6.69
C LEU A 431 -2.61 29.52 -7.28
N SER A 432 -3.79 30.11 -7.04
CA SER A 432 -4.05 31.53 -7.30
C SER A 432 -3.42 32.42 -6.22
N ASN A 433 -3.33 33.73 -6.47
CA ASN A 433 -2.72 34.68 -5.52
C ASN A 433 -3.35 34.61 -4.12
N ASP A 434 -4.68 34.54 -4.04
CA ASP A 434 -5.43 34.51 -2.76
C ASP A 434 -5.24 33.20 -1.97
N GLN A 435 -4.72 32.17 -2.64
CA GLN A 435 -4.45 30.87 -2.02
C GLN A 435 -3.10 30.83 -1.29
N PHE A 436 -2.20 31.79 -1.52
CA PHE A 436 -0.91 31.90 -0.83
C PHE A 436 -1.01 32.70 0.48
N GLN A 437 -1.79 32.20 1.44
CA GLN A 437 -2.10 32.92 2.67
C GLN A 437 -0.88 33.05 3.59
N GLU A 438 -0.15 31.96 3.78
CA GLU A 438 0.99 31.92 4.70
C GLU A 438 2.23 32.57 4.09
N LEU A 439 2.46 32.41 2.78
CA LEU A 439 3.51 33.12 2.07
C LEU A 439 3.25 34.65 2.12
N ARG A 440 2.05 35.11 1.76
CA ARG A 440 1.68 36.54 1.77
C ARG A 440 1.80 37.15 3.16
N ARG A 441 1.50 36.38 4.21
CA ARG A 441 1.63 36.84 5.59
C ARG A 441 3.09 37.07 5.99
N ASN A 442 3.98 36.18 5.58
CA ASN A 442 5.41 36.29 5.90
C ASN A 442 6.13 37.31 5.01
N TYR A 443 5.59 37.57 3.81
CA TYR A 443 6.10 38.52 2.82
C TYR A 443 4.95 39.39 2.30
N PRO A 444 4.53 40.42 3.05
CA PRO A 444 3.36 41.23 2.71
C PRO A 444 3.59 42.18 1.53
N ASN A 445 4.85 42.51 1.24
CA ASN A 445 5.23 43.32 0.09
C ASN A 445 5.00 42.54 -1.22
N ASP A 446 4.44 43.21 -2.24
CA ASP A 446 4.16 42.60 -3.54
C ASP A 446 5.41 42.10 -4.26
N GLU A 447 6.48 42.88 -4.25
CA GLU A 447 7.76 42.56 -4.88
C GLU A 447 8.38 41.28 -4.30
N ASP A 448 8.36 41.14 -2.96
CA ASP A 448 8.83 39.94 -2.27
C ASP A 448 7.93 38.75 -2.58
N PHE A 449 6.61 38.95 -2.44
CA PHE A 449 5.62 37.92 -2.64
C PHE A 449 5.71 37.29 -4.03
N PHE A 450 5.65 38.10 -5.09
CA PHE A 450 5.65 37.60 -6.46
C PHE A 450 6.93 36.84 -6.83
N ARG A 451 8.07 37.21 -6.23
CA ARG A 451 9.33 36.47 -6.39
C ARG A 451 9.29 35.10 -5.72
N LEU A 452 8.72 35.00 -4.52
CA LEU A 452 8.73 33.79 -3.71
C LEU A 452 7.55 32.83 -3.95
N LYS A 453 6.57 33.21 -4.78
CA LYS A 453 5.43 32.35 -5.16
C LYS A 453 5.80 31.05 -5.88
N ARG A 454 7.02 30.97 -6.42
CA ARG A 454 7.53 29.78 -7.11
C ARG A 454 8.66 29.16 -6.28
N LYS A 455 8.80 27.84 -6.38
CA LYS A 455 9.91 27.12 -5.73
C LYS A 455 11.24 27.64 -6.29
N GLY A 456 12.17 27.99 -5.41
CA GLY A 456 13.51 28.44 -5.78
C GLY A 456 14.35 27.33 -6.41
N VAL A 457 15.56 27.67 -6.87
CA VAL A 457 16.58 26.69 -7.31
C VAL A 457 17.72 26.62 -6.31
N TYR A 458 18.36 25.47 -6.18
CA TYR A 458 19.42 25.26 -5.19
C TYR A 458 20.57 24.44 -5.77
N PRO A 459 21.84 24.84 -5.58
CA PRO A 459 23.00 24.17 -6.18
C PRO A 459 23.46 22.98 -5.32
N TYR A 460 22.64 21.92 -5.25
CA TYR A 460 22.87 20.77 -4.37
C TYR A 460 24.25 20.11 -4.51
N GLU A 461 24.80 20.02 -5.72
CA GLU A 461 26.11 19.37 -5.95
C GLU A 461 27.29 20.20 -5.42
N LEU A 462 27.12 21.53 -5.31
CA LEU A 462 28.11 22.43 -4.72
C LEU A 462 28.06 22.40 -3.18
N MET A 463 26.89 22.10 -2.62
CA MET A 463 26.64 22.08 -1.18
C MET A 463 27.13 20.79 -0.55
N THR A 464 28.42 20.76 -0.19
CA THR A 464 29.10 19.56 0.35
C THR A 464 29.60 19.73 1.78
N LYS A 465 29.78 20.97 2.25
CA LYS A 465 30.31 21.32 3.58
C LYS A 465 29.86 22.71 4.01
N TYR A 466 30.07 23.05 5.29
CA TYR A 466 29.71 24.36 5.85
C TYR A 466 30.39 25.53 5.12
N ASP A 467 31.65 25.41 4.70
CA ASP A 467 32.33 26.48 3.95
C ASP A 467 31.59 26.88 2.66
N SER A 468 30.85 25.94 2.04
CA SER A 468 30.04 26.23 0.85
C SER A 468 28.92 27.25 1.14
N LEU A 469 28.47 27.36 2.39
CA LEU A 469 27.46 28.33 2.82
C LEU A 469 28.05 29.74 3.01
N SER A 470 29.38 29.85 3.15
CA SER A 470 30.08 31.12 3.30
C SER A 470 30.43 31.78 1.97
N LEU A 471 30.09 31.17 0.83
CA LEU A 471 30.29 31.77 -0.49
C LEU A 471 29.51 33.09 -0.59
N THR A 472 30.22 34.17 -0.89
CA THR A 472 29.70 35.56 -0.87
C THR A 472 29.07 36.00 -2.19
N SER A 473 29.01 35.11 -3.19
CA SER A 473 28.37 35.38 -4.47
C SER A 473 27.51 34.20 -4.89
N LEU A 474 26.45 34.48 -5.66
CA LEU A 474 25.64 33.43 -6.26
C LEU A 474 26.51 32.60 -7.22
N PRO A 475 26.53 31.26 -7.09
CA PRO A 475 27.33 30.40 -7.95
C PRO A 475 27.00 30.56 -9.44
N GLU A 476 27.96 30.25 -10.30
CA GLU A 476 27.72 30.19 -11.75
C GLU A 476 26.65 29.14 -12.10
N GLN A 477 25.93 29.35 -13.21
CA GLN A 477 24.84 28.48 -13.67
C GLN A 477 25.25 27.00 -13.79
N LYS A 478 26.50 26.73 -14.17
CA LYS A 478 27.04 25.36 -14.29
C LYS A 478 27.00 24.59 -12.95
N CYS A 479 27.11 25.29 -11.82
CA CYS A 479 27.09 24.70 -10.47
C CYS A 479 25.71 24.20 -10.05
N PHE A 480 24.66 24.49 -10.82
CA PHE A 480 23.29 24.01 -10.59
C PHE A 480 22.95 22.76 -11.42
N TYR A 481 23.93 22.13 -12.08
CA TYR A 481 23.69 20.85 -12.76
C TYR A 481 23.21 19.78 -11.76
N SER A 482 22.26 18.94 -12.20
CA SER A 482 21.78 17.81 -11.40
C SER A 482 22.09 16.50 -12.11
N SER A 483 23.00 15.72 -11.53
CA SER A 483 23.33 14.35 -11.96
C SER A 483 22.14 13.38 -11.81
N LEU A 484 21.19 13.67 -10.91
CA LEU A 484 20.00 12.85 -10.70
C LEU A 484 19.03 12.93 -11.90
N THR A 485 18.81 14.13 -12.42
CA THR A 485 17.96 14.36 -13.60
C THR A 485 18.75 14.38 -14.90
N ASP A 486 20.08 14.45 -14.81
CA ASP A 486 21.03 14.57 -15.91
C ASP A 486 20.69 15.78 -16.80
N SER A 487 20.58 16.95 -16.16
CA SER A 487 20.16 18.21 -16.78
C SER A 487 20.72 19.44 -16.07
N HIS A 488 21.01 20.49 -16.83
CA HIS A 488 21.26 21.84 -16.31
C HIS A 488 19.95 22.55 -15.94
N ILE A 489 20.04 23.58 -15.09
CA ILE A 489 18.92 24.51 -14.86
C ILE A 489 18.64 25.36 -16.10
N SER A 490 17.41 25.87 -16.20
CA SER A 490 17.05 26.81 -17.27
C SER A 490 17.70 28.18 -17.06
N ASN A 491 17.85 28.95 -18.14
CA ASN A 491 18.33 30.35 -18.05
C ASN A 491 17.38 31.21 -17.21
N ASP A 492 16.07 31.01 -17.39
CA ASP A 492 15.03 31.75 -16.66
C ASP A 492 15.11 31.49 -15.15
N ASP A 493 15.34 30.23 -14.75
CA ASP A 493 15.49 29.88 -13.34
C ASP A 493 16.75 30.44 -12.72
N TYR A 494 17.85 30.48 -13.48
CA TYR A 494 19.08 31.09 -13.02
C TYR A 494 18.97 32.61 -12.89
N ASN A 495 18.37 33.28 -13.87
CA ASN A 495 18.14 34.72 -13.84
C ASN A 495 17.23 35.11 -12.67
N HIS A 496 16.19 34.32 -12.41
CA HIS A 496 15.37 34.52 -11.23
C HIS A 496 16.13 34.30 -9.92
N ALA A 497 17.04 33.31 -9.85
CA ALA A 497 17.88 33.12 -8.67
C ALA A 497 18.79 34.33 -8.41
N LYS A 498 19.31 34.97 -9.47
CA LYS A 498 20.06 36.24 -9.37
C LYS A 498 19.20 37.38 -8.85
N ASP A 499 18.01 37.57 -9.43
CA ASP A 499 17.05 38.59 -8.97
C ASP A 499 16.68 38.39 -7.50
N VAL A 500 16.40 37.15 -7.07
CA VAL A 500 16.14 36.84 -5.65
C VAL A 500 17.37 37.13 -4.77
N TRP A 501 18.57 36.74 -5.21
CA TRP A 501 19.79 36.99 -4.46
C TRP A 501 20.02 38.50 -4.23
N GLU A 502 19.89 39.29 -5.30
CA GLU A 502 20.10 40.74 -5.30
C GLU A 502 19.00 41.47 -4.52
N HIS A 503 17.72 41.15 -4.79
CA HIS A 503 16.55 41.80 -4.19
C HIS A 503 16.50 41.61 -2.66
N PHE A 504 16.78 40.40 -2.17
CA PHE A 504 16.81 40.12 -0.74
C PHE A 504 18.17 40.43 -0.07
N GLY A 505 19.12 41.00 -0.81
CA GLY A 505 20.42 41.41 -0.26
C GLY A 505 21.23 40.25 0.33
N CYS A 506 21.17 39.07 -0.28
CA CYS A 506 21.88 37.89 0.21
C CYS A 506 23.39 38.15 0.22
N CYS A 507 24.00 38.16 1.41
CA CYS A 507 25.43 38.41 1.55
C CYS A 507 26.26 37.15 1.32
N ASN A 508 25.65 35.98 1.52
CA ASN A 508 26.27 34.68 1.35
C ASN A 508 25.23 33.58 1.05
N MET A 509 25.72 32.37 0.75
CA MET A 509 24.87 31.21 0.47
C MET A 509 24.03 30.74 1.66
N LEU A 510 24.41 31.05 2.91
CA LEU A 510 23.59 30.77 4.09
C LEU A 510 22.30 31.60 4.07
N ASP A 511 22.39 32.89 3.75
CA ASP A 511 21.21 33.77 3.66
C ASP A 511 20.24 33.27 2.58
N TYR A 512 20.78 32.96 1.39
CA TYR A 512 20.00 32.39 0.29
C TYR A 512 19.38 31.04 0.67
N SER A 513 20.13 30.17 1.35
CA SER A 513 19.64 28.86 1.80
C SER A 513 18.53 28.97 2.85
N ASN A 514 18.61 29.92 3.77
CA ASN A 514 17.57 30.16 4.77
C ASN A 514 16.28 30.69 4.11
N LEU A 515 16.41 31.60 3.14
CA LEU A 515 15.28 32.11 2.36
C LEU A 515 14.63 31.00 1.53
N TYR A 516 15.44 30.19 0.85
CA TYR A 516 15.01 29.01 0.08
C TYR A 516 14.16 28.07 0.93
N LEU A 517 14.72 27.64 2.07
CA LEU A 517 14.08 26.68 2.97
C LEU A 517 12.80 27.24 3.59
N LYS A 518 12.81 28.51 4.01
CA LYS A 518 11.60 29.16 4.54
C LYS A 518 10.50 29.22 3.49
N THR A 519 10.85 29.56 2.24
CA THR A 519 9.90 29.64 1.14
C THR A 519 9.29 28.27 0.86
N ASP A 520 10.09 27.21 0.80
CA ASP A 520 9.60 25.85 0.59
C ASP A 520 8.61 25.39 1.67
N VAL A 521 8.91 25.65 2.93
CA VAL A 521 8.02 25.31 4.05
C VAL A 521 6.70 26.08 3.95
N LEU A 522 6.75 27.38 3.61
CA LEU A 522 5.54 28.20 3.46
C LEU A 522 4.71 27.77 2.24
N LEU A 523 5.34 27.49 1.10
CA LEU A 523 4.67 26.95 -0.08
C LEU A 523 3.99 25.61 0.23
N LEU A 524 4.67 24.72 0.96
CA LEU A 524 4.06 23.46 1.41
C LEU A 524 2.85 23.70 2.31
N SER A 525 2.94 24.67 3.23
CA SER A 525 1.82 25.03 4.11
C SER A 525 0.62 25.54 3.32
N ASP A 526 0.82 26.45 2.36
CA ASP A 526 -0.26 26.97 1.51
C ASP A 526 -0.88 25.86 0.67
N VAL A 527 -0.06 25.04 0.01
CA VAL A 527 -0.53 23.90 -0.80
C VAL A 527 -1.40 22.96 0.03
N PHE A 528 -0.94 22.56 1.22
CA PHE A 528 -1.66 21.58 2.02
C PHE A 528 -2.88 22.17 2.74
N GLU A 529 -2.85 23.43 3.19
CA GLU A 529 -4.03 24.10 3.76
C GLU A 529 -5.13 24.32 2.71
N ASN A 530 -4.78 24.64 1.47
CA ASN A 530 -5.76 24.66 0.37
C ASN A 530 -6.33 23.26 0.10
N PHE A 531 -5.50 22.23 0.14
CA PHE A 531 -5.96 20.84 0.04
C PHE A 531 -6.89 20.44 1.18
N ARG A 532 -6.62 20.88 2.42
CA ARG A 532 -7.52 20.69 3.57
C ARG A 532 -8.87 21.32 3.32
N LYS A 533 -8.90 22.60 2.90
CA LYS A 533 -10.12 23.32 2.54
C LYS A 533 -10.91 22.59 1.46
N LEU A 534 -10.24 22.14 0.40
CA LEU A 534 -10.86 21.36 -0.68
C LEU A 534 -11.54 20.09 -0.15
N CYS A 535 -10.85 19.30 0.68
CA CYS A 535 -11.37 18.06 1.22
C CYS A 535 -12.54 18.27 2.19
N ILE A 536 -12.45 19.29 3.05
CA ILE A 536 -13.54 19.63 3.98
C ILE A 536 -14.77 20.10 3.19
N ASN A 537 -14.60 20.97 2.19
CA ASN A 537 -15.73 21.43 1.39
C ASN A 537 -16.37 20.32 0.54
N THR A 538 -15.57 19.36 0.07
CA THR A 538 -16.06 18.31 -0.84
C THR A 538 -16.60 17.08 -0.11
N TYR A 539 -15.92 16.63 0.94
CA TYR A 539 -16.19 15.37 1.64
C TYR A 539 -16.55 15.58 3.12
N ASP A 540 -16.41 16.81 3.64
CA ASP A 540 -16.62 17.15 5.05
C ASP A 540 -15.76 16.24 5.96
N LEU A 541 -14.48 16.11 5.57
CA LEU A 541 -13.44 15.35 6.26
C LEU A 541 -12.10 16.10 6.13
N ASP A 542 -11.41 16.31 7.25
CA ASP A 542 -10.10 16.96 7.25
C ASP A 542 -8.98 15.93 7.00
N PRO A 543 -8.19 16.07 5.91
CA PRO A 543 -7.13 15.12 5.58
C PRO A 543 -6.03 15.04 6.65
N ALA A 544 -5.90 16.04 7.53
CA ALA A 544 -4.94 16.04 8.63
C ALA A 544 -5.20 14.94 9.68
N HIS A 545 -6.39 14.33 9.69
CA HIS A 545 -6.69 13.15 10.51
C HIS A 545 -6.13 11.84 9.95
N TYR A 546 -5.79 11.81 8.66
CA TYR A 546 -5.46 10.59 7.94
C TYR A 546 -3.95 10.43 7.79
N TYR A 547 -3.51 9.21 7.46
CA TYR A 547 -2.11 8.94 7.13
C TYR A 547 -1.82 9.06 5.63
N THR A 548 -2.83 8.87 4.78
CA THR A 548 -2.71 8.81 3.31
C THR A 548 -4.05 9.10 2.63
N ALA A 549 -4.05 9.55 1.37
CA ALA A 549 -5.27 9.74 0.58
C ALA A 549 -6.17 8.48 0.47
N PRO A 550 -5.65 7.23 0.37
CA PRO A 550 -6.50 6.05 0.40
C PRO A 550 -7.28 5.82 1.70
N GLY A 551 -6.79 6.33 2.84
CA GLY A 551 -7.55 6.33 4.08
C GLY A 551 -8.73 7.31 4.02
N LEU A 552 -8.46 8.52 3.54
CA LEU A 552 -9.46 9.57 3.34
C LEU A 552 -10.54 9.14 2.34
N SER A 553 -10.14 8.61 1.18
CA SER A 553 -11.03 8.11 0.13
C SER A 553 -11.97 7.02 0.64
N TRP A 554 -11.48 6.09 1.45
CA TRP A 554 -12.30 5.02 2.01
C TRP A 554 -13.41 5.56 2.92
N ASP A 555 -13.07 6.48 3.83
CA ASP A 555 -14.03 7.08 4.75
C ASP A 555 -14.99 8.04 4.04
N ALA A 556 -14.49 8.83 3.08
CA ALA A 556 -15.31 9.70 2.22
C ALA A 556 -16.35 8.88 1.44
N MET A 557 -15.94 7.73 0.88
CA MET A 557 -16.83 6.82 0.18
C MET A 557 -17.90 6.25 1.11
N LEU A 558 -17.52 5.74 2.29
CA LEU A 558 -18.48 5.17 3.24
C LEU A 558 -19.48 6.23 3.74
N LYS A 559 -19.00 7.45 3.98
CA LYS A 559 -19.82 8.58 4.43
C LYS A 559 -20.81 9.00 3.36
N TYR A 560 -20.34 9.20 2.14
CA TYR A 560 -21.16 9.69 1.03
C TYR A 560 -22.22 8.66 0.61
N THR A 561 -21.85 7.38 0.52
CA THR A 561 -22.76 6.31 0.10
C THR A 561 -23.66 5.79 1.21
N LYS A 562 -23.31 6.04 2.49
CA LYS A 562 -23.96 5.51 3.69
C LYS A 562 -24.12 3.97 3.67
N ILE A 563 -23.27 3.29 2.90
CA ILE A 563 -23.35 1.84 2.71
C ILE A 563 -22.94 1.08 3.99
N GLU A 564 -23.65 -0.01 4.27
CA GLU A 564 -23.20 -1.03 5.20
C GLU A 564 -22.73 -2.27 4.42
N LEU A 565 -21.45 -2.61 4.52
CA LEU A 565 -20.85 -3.76 3.85
C LEU A 565 -20.66 -4.92 4.82
N GLU A 566 -21.16 -6.10 4.47
CA GLU A 566 -20.92 -7.33 5.24
C GLU A 566 -19.49 -7.83 5.05
N LEU A 567 -18.79 -8.11 6.14
CA LEU A 567 -17.49 -8.75 6.15
C LEU A 567 -17.64 -10.27 6.22
N LEU A 568 -16.81 -10.98 5.45
CA LEU A 568 -16.79 -12.44 5.47
C LEU A 568 -16.35 -12.96 6.84
N THR A 569 -17.25 -13.71 7.48
CA THR A 569 -17.05 -14.32 8.81
C THR A 569 -16.67 -15.80 8.75
N ASP A 570 -16.46 -16.32 7.54
CA ASP A 570 -16.11 -17.70 7.21
C ASP A 570 -14.81 -17.70 6.40
N TYR A 571 -13.80 -18.42 6.91
CA TYR A 571 -12.50 -18.50 6.23
C TYR A 571 -12.59 -19.20 4.88
N GLU A 572 -13.48 -20.18 4.72
CA GLU A 572 -13.64 -20.89 3.46
C GLU A 572 -14.07 -19.93 2.35
N LYS A 573 -15.00 -19.01 2.64
CA LYS A 573 -15.40 -17.94 1.72
C LYS A 573 -14.24 -16.99 1.44
N ILE A 574 -13.43 -16.64 2.45
CA ILE A 574 -12.25 -15.79 2.26
C ILE A 574 -11.24 -16.46 1.32
N ALA A 575 -10.90 -17.72 1.57
CA ALA A 575 -9.97 -18.49 0.74
C ALA A 575 -10.47 -18.65 -0.69
N PHE A 576 -11.75 -18.99 -0.86
CA PHE A 576 -12.44 -19.06 -2.14
C PHE A 576 -12.29 -17.76 -2.93
N ILE A 577 -12.67 -16.61 -2.35
CA ILE A 577 -12.52 -15.30 -3.02
C ILE A 577 -11.07 -14.98 -3.35
N ARG A 578 -10.14 -15.26 -2.42
CA ARG A 578 -8.71 -14.99 -2.62
C ARG A 578 -8.11 -15.79 -3.77
N SER A 579 -8.50 -17.04 -3.92
CA SER A 579 -8.03 -17.89 -5.03
C SER A 579 -8.46 -17.33 -6.40
N GLY A 580 -9.59 -16.60 -6.45
CA GLY A 580 -10.08 -15.93 -7.63
C GLY A 580 -9.38 -14.61 -7.99
N ILE A 581 -8.65 -14.00 -7.05
CA ILE A 581 -8.06 -12.66 -7.23
C ILE A 581 -6.94 -12.69 -8.27
N ARG A 582 -7.19 -12.01 -9.40
CA ARG A 582 -6.25 -11.90 -10.53
C ARG A 582 -6.25 -10.46 -11.05
N GLY A 583 -5.07 -9.84 -11.05
CA GLY A 583 -4.87 -8.44 -11.44
C GLY A 583 -5.15 -8.16 -12.93
N GLY A 584 -4.81 -6.94 -13.37
CA GLY A 584 -4.90 -6.56 -14.78
C GLY A 584 -3.98 -7.39 -15.67
N VAL A 585 -4.47 -7.74 -16.87
CA VAL A 585 -3.70 -8.49 -17.87
C VAL A 585 -2.65 -7.58 -18.48
N SER A 586 -1.41 -8.05 -18.64
CA SER A 586 -0.41 -7.34 -19.44
C SER A 586 0.49 -8.32 -20.16
N GLN A 587 0.59 -8.16 -21.48
CA GLN A 587 1.38 -9.03 -22.36
C GLN A 587 1.75 -8.31 -23.66
N CYS A 588 2.77 -8.82 -24.34
CA CYS A 588 3.17 -8.41 -25.67
C CYS A 588 2.86 -9.57 -26.63
N SER A 589 1.74 -9.49 -27.35
CA SER A 589 1.26 -10.57 -28.21
C SER A 589 1.96 -10.60 -29.58
N ASN A 590 2.35 -9.44 -30.10
CA ASN A 590 3.19 -9.34 -31.29
C ASN A 590 4.24 -8.23 -31.12
N ARG A 591 5.50 -8.55 -31.42
CA ARG A 591 6.66 -7.79 -30.90
C ARG A 591 7.16 -6.70 -31.84
N TYR A 592 6.67 -6.66 -33.08
CA TYR A 592 7.02 -5.63 -34.05
C TYR A 592 5.88 -5.38 -35.03
N ALA A 593 5.64 -4.12 -35.35
CA ALA A 593 4.75 -3.70 -36.42
C ALA A 593 5.21 -2.36 -37.00
N ARG A 594 4.96 -2.16 -38.30
CA ARG A 594 5.10 -0.88 -38.99
C ARG A 594 3.81 -0.59 -39.75
N ALA A 595 3.28 0.61 -39.56
CA ALA A 595 2.10 1.08 -40.26
C ALA A 595 2.46 1.41 -41.72
N ASN A 596 1.46 1.37 -42.60
CA ASN A 596 1.55 1.83 -43.98
C ASN A 596 0.22 2.44 -44.37
N ASN A 597 0.05 3.76 -44.24
CA ASN A 597 -1.23 4.40 -44.55
C ASN A 597 -1.02 5.77 -45.17
N LYS A 598 -2.07 6.27 -45.86
CA LYS A 598 -2.08 7.53 -46.62
C LYS A 598 -1.74 8.79 -45.82
N TYR A 599 -1.74 8.72 -44.49
CA TYR A 599 -1.38 9.84 -43.61
C TYR A 599 0.12 9.88 -43.27
N MET A 600 0.92 8.96 -43.81
CA MET A 600 2.36 8.89 -43.63
C MET A 600 3.09 9.45 -44.84
N GLU A 601 4.18 10.18 -44.61
CA GLU A 601 5.05 10.72 -45.67
C GLU A 601 5.73 9.62 -46.50
N ASP A 602 6.05 8.49 -45.86
CA ASP A 602 6.67 7.31 -46.47
C ASP A 602 5.64 6.23 -46.88
N TYR A 603 4.40 6.64 -47.16
CA TYR A 603 3.33 5.74 -47.61
C TYR A 603 3.69 5.06 -48.93
N ASP A 604 3.60 3.72 -48.93
CA ASP A 604 3.92 2.88 -50.07
C ASP A 604 2.63 2.25 -50.61
N THR A 605 2.20 2.69 -51.80
CA THR A 605 1.01 2.18 -52.49
C THR A 605 1.16 0.73 -52.94
N GLY A 606 2.38 0.19 -53.02
CA GLY A 606 2.66 -1.21 -53.31
C GLY A 606 2.50 -2.13 -52.10
N LYS A 607 2.36 -1.59 -50.88
CA LYS A 607 2.14 -2.34 -49.65
C LYS A 607 0.68 -2.24 -49.20
N PRO A 608 0.14 -3.26 -48.49
CA PRO A 608 -1.21 -3.20 -47.96
C PRO A 608 -1.37 -2.07 -46.94
N ASN A 609 -2.54 -1.42 -46.96
CA ASN A 609 -2.86 -0.37 -46.00
C ASN A 609 -2.94 -0.94 -44.59
N SER A 610 -2.25 -0.30 -43.65
CA SER A 610 -2.27 -0.68 -42.24
C SER A 610 -2.04 0.49 -41.29
N TYR A 611 -2.64 0.37 -40.11
CA TYR A 611 -2.69 1.39 -39.07
C TYR A 611 -2.27 0.77 -37.74
N ILE A 612 -1.54 1.54 -36.92
CA ILE A 612 -1.25 1.17 -35.53
C ILE A 612 -1.99 2.13 -34.61
N THR A 613 -2.86 1.59 -33.75
CA THR A 613 -3.73 2.38 -32.87
C THR A 613 -3.44 2.05 -31.41
N TYR A 614 -3.64 3.02 -30.52
CA TYR A 614 -3.42 2.86 -29.08
C TYR A 614 -4.64 3.33 -28.28
N PHE A 615 -5.48 2.39 -27.88
CA PHE A 615 -6.70 2.67 -27.14
C PHE A 615 -6.53 2.42 -25.65
N ASP A 616 -7.13 3.29 -24.84
CA ASP A 616 -7.16 3.20 -23.37
C ASP A 616 -8.59 3.39 -22.85
N ALA A 617 -9.05 2.49 -21.97
CA ALA A 617 -10.39 2.57 -21.40
C ALA A 617 -10.47 3.71 -20.36
N ASN A 618 -11.45 4.59 -20.52
CA ASN A 618 -11.68 5.70 -19.60
C ASN A 618 -12.06 5.20 -18.20
N ASN A 619 -11.08 5.25 -17.28
CA ASN A 619 -11.24 4.88 -15.87
C ASN A 619 -11.88 3.48 -15.72
N LEU A 620 -11.19 2.46 -16.23
CA LEU A 620 -11.66 1.07 -16.28
C LEU A 620 -12.23 0.57 -14.94
N TYR A 621 -11.49 0.76 -13.84
CA TYR A 621 -11.98 0.34 -12.51
C TYR A 621 -13.12 1.22 -12.02
N GLY A 622 -13.15 2.52 -12.36
CA GLY A 622 -14.30 3.40 -12.13
C GLY A 622 -15.57 2.87 -12.81
N TRP A 623 -15.47 2.47 -14.08
CA TRP A 623 -16.58 1.86 -14.81
C TRP A 623 -17.08 0.58 -14.12
N ALA A 624 -16.16 -0.29 -13.70
CA ALA A 624 -16.50 -1.52 -12.98
C ALA A 624 -17.13 -1.24 -11.60
N MET A 625 -16.64 -0.21 -10.90
CA MET A 625 -17.19 0.26 -9.62
C MET A 625 -18.59 0.87 -9.75
N SER A 626 -18.94 1.39 -10.93
CA SER A 626 -20.28 1.90 -11.24
C SER A 626 -21.28 0.80 -11.61
N GLN A 627 -20.87 -0.47 -11.65
CA GLN A 627 -21.75 -1.61 -11.90
C GLN A 627 -22.42 -2.12 -10.61
N TYR A 628 -23.31 -3.11 -10.74
CA TYR A 628 -23.85 -3.85 -9.59
C TYR A 628 -22.72 -4.58 -8.88
N LEU A 629 -22.51 -4.24 -7.60
CA LEU A 629 -21.45 -4.79 -6.77
C LEU A 629 -22.04 -5.46 -5.52
N PRO A 630 -21.40 -6.52 -5.01
CA PRO A 630 -21.83 -7.21 -3.80
C PRO A 630 -21.88 -6.29 -2.57
N THR A 631 -22.83 -6.54 -1.69
CA THR A 631 -22.96 -5.83 -0.40
C THR A 631 -22.97 -6.74 0.81
N GLY A 632 -23.54 -7.94 0.67
CA GLY A 632 -23.63 -8.95 1.72
C GLY A 632 -24.54 -10.11 1.34
N GLY A 633 -25.04 -10.85 2.33
CA GLY A 633 -25.89 -12.02 2.14
C GLY A 633 -25.15 -13.19 1.50
N PHE A 634 -23.90 -13.44 1.91
CA PHE A 634 -23.06 -14.47 1.31
C PHE A 634 -23.49 -15.87 1.73
N GLU A 635 -23.99 -16.65 0.78
CA GLU A 635 -24.55 -17.99 1.03
C GLU A 635 -23.99 -19.01 0.05
N TRP A 636 -23.55 -20.16 0.56
CA TRP A 636 -23.24 -21.32 -0.28
C TRP A 636 -24.54 -21.95 -0.76
N VAL A 637 -24.71 -22.07 -2.07
CA VAL A 637 -25.91 -22.66 -2.68
C VAL A 637 -25.57 -23.93 -3.45
N ASN A 638 -26.59 -24.71 -3.81
CA ASN A 638 -26.40 -25.93 -4.58
C ASN A 638 -25.71 -25.62 -5.94
N PRO A 639 -24.72 -26.41 -6.39
CA PRO A 639 -24.08 -26.22 -7.70
C PRO A 639 -25.04 -26.19 -8.89
N ASN A 640 -26.21 -26.82 -8.79
CA ASN A 640 -27.26 -26.82 -9.81
C ASN A 640 -28.10 -25.52 -9.83
N THR A 641 -27.79 -24.55 -8.96
CA THR A 641 -28.51 -23.27 -8.92
C THR A 641 -28.33 -22.50 -10.23
N GLU A 642 -29.42 -22.00 -10.80
CA GLU A 642 -29.37 -21.16 -11.99
C GLU A 642 -28.60 -19.86 -11.71
N PHE A 643 -27.43 -19.73 -12.33
CA PHE A 643 -26.55 -18.56 -12.18
C PHE A 643 -26.73 -17.53 -13.30
N ASN A 644 -27.50 -17.85 -14.35
CA ASN A 644 -27.73 -16.98 -15.52
C ASN A 644 -28.75 -15.88 -15.21
N VAL A 645 -28.45 -15.06 -14.22
CA VAL A 645 -29.27 -13.91 -13.83
C VAL A 645 -28.89 -12.66 -14.61
N SER A 646 -29.81 -11.70 -14.68
CA SER A 646 -29.51 -10.38 -15.25
C SER A 646 -28.35 -9.69 -14.52
N LYS A 647 -27.60 -8.85 -15.24
CA LYS A 647 -26.58 -7.96 -14.67
C LYS A 647 -27.14 -6.95 -13.65
N THR A 648 -28.46 -6.76 -13.61
CA THR A 648 -29.20 -5.89 -12.69
C THR A 648 -30.04 -6.66 -11.68
N SER A 649 -29.88 -7.98 -11.58
CA SER A 649 -30.56 -8.77 -10.54
C SER A 649 -30.09 -8.35 -9.15
N ASP A 650 -30.98 -8.43 -8.16
CA ASP A 650 -30.68 -8.20 -6.74
C ASP A 650 -29.65 -9.18 -6.19
N PHE A 651 -29.41 -10.30 -6.89
CA PHE A 651 -28.44 -11.31 -6.53
C PHE A 651 -27.43 -11.55 -7.65
N GLY A 652 -26.21 -11.93 -7.26
CA GLY A 652 -25.14 -12.37 -8.15
C GLY A 652 -24.44 -13.61 -7.60
N PHE A 653 -23.53 -14.17 -8.40
CA PHE A 653 -22.81 -15.40 -8.07
C PHE A 653 -21.30 -15.32 -8.33
N ILE A 654 -20.55 -16.04 -7.51
CA ILE A 654 -19.14 -16.38 -7.74
C ILE A 654 -19.06 -17.91 -7.75
N LEU A 655 -18.45 -18.46 -8.78
CA LEU A 655 -18.43 -19.91 -9.01
C LEU A 655 -16.99 -20.43 -9.07
N GLU A 656 -16.77 -21.64 -8.58
CA GLU A 656 -15.58 -22.44 -8.88
C GLU A 656 -15.94 -23.49 -9.92
N VAL A 657 -15.28 -23.42 -11.08
CA VAL A 657 -15.66 -24.18 -12.27
C VAL A 657 -14.47 -24.82 -12.96
N ASP A 658 -14.72 -25.90 -13.69
CA ASP A 658 -13.80 -26.43 -14.68
C ASP A 658 -14.22 -25.93 -16.07
N LEU A 659 -13.25 -25.42 -16.84
CA LEU A 659 -13.46 -24.88 -18.18
C LEU A 659 -12.56 -25.61 -19.17
N GLU A 660 -13.17 -26.16 -20.22
CA GLU A 660 -12.45 -26.66 -21.39
C GLU A 660 -12.26 -25.50 -22.38
N TYR A 661 -11.03 -25.36 -22.88
CA TYR A 661 -10.67 -24.40 -23.92
C TYR A 661 -10.53 -25.15 -25.25
N PRO A 662 -11.51 -25.06 -26.16
CA PRO A 662 -11.48 -25.83 -27.40
C PRO A 662 -10.36 -25.35 -28.35
N ASP A 663 -9.75 -26.30 -29.06
CA ASP A 663 -8.65 -26.02 -29.98
C ASP A 663 -9.09 -25.10 -31.14
N GLU A 664 -10.35 -25.15 -31.57
CA GLU A 664 -10.90 -24.27 -32.60
C GLU A 664 -10.89 -22.77 -32.22
N LEU A 665 -10.82 -22.44 -30.93
CA LEU A 665 -10.75 -21.06 -30.46
C LEU A 665 -9.32 -20.53 -30.38
N HIS A 666 -8.30 -21.39 -30.47
CA HIS A 666 -6.93 -21.02 -30.16
C HIS A 666 -6.40 -19.90 -31.05
N ASP A 667 -6.62 -19.97 -32.36
CA ASP A 667 -6.15 -18.91 -33.27
C ASP A 667 -6.87 -17.58 -33.01
N LEU A 668 -8.19 -17.62 -32.74
CA LEU A 668 -9.00 -16.43 -32.44
C LEU A 668 -8.62 -15.79 -31.10
N HIS A 669 -8.35 -16.61 -30.08
CA HIS A 669 -8.10 -16.15 -28.72
C HIS A 669 -6.61 -16.00 -28.38
N SER A 670 -5.69 -16.42 -29.26
CA SER A 670 -4.25 -16.41 -29.01
C SER A 670 -3.76 -15.02 -28.59
N ASP A 671 -4.26 -13.96 -29.21
CA ASP A 671 -3.83 -12.60 -28.95
C ASP A 671 -4.26 -12.06 -27.58
N PHE A 672 -5.42 -12.49 -27.06
CA PHE A 672 -5.94 -12.02 -25.77
C PHE A 672 -6.74 -13.09 -24.97
N PRO A 673 -6.10 -14.21 -24.56
CA PRO A 673 -6.80 -15.33 -23.96
C PRO A 673 -7.67 -14.96 -22.75
N LEU A 674 -8.85 -15.58 -22.70
CA LEU A 674 -9.78 -15.53 -21.57
C LEU A 674 -9.23 -16.27 -20.34
N CYS A 675 -9.73 -15.93 -19.15
CA CYS A 675 -9.43 -16.61 -17.88
C CYS A 675 -7.92 -16.76 -17.55
N PRO A 676 -7.16 -15.65 -17.37
CA PRO A 676 -5.73 -15.73 -17.08
C PRO A 676 -5.42 -16.41 -15.73
N GLU A 677 -4.25 -17.01 -15.58
CA GLU A 677 -3.87 -17.76 -14.36
C GLU A 677 -2.51 -17.34 -13.80
N ASN A 678 -2.31 -17.52 -12.50
CA ASN A 678 -1.00 -17.33 -11.87
C ASN A 678 -0.21 -18.64 -11.94
N ILE A 679 0.56 -18.82 -13.02
CA ILE A 679 1.32 -20.04 -13.28
C ILE A 679 2.82 -19.76 -13.42
N CYS A 680 3.62 -20.79 -13.17
CA CYS A 680 5.05 -20.81 -13.46
C CYS A 680 5.23 -21.29 -14.91
N VAL A 681 5.84 -20.45 -15.74
CA VAL A 681 6.07 -20.73 -17.18
C VAL A 681 7.52 -20.41 -17.53
N GLY A 682 8.16 -21.33 -18.27
CA GLY A 682 9.59 -21.28 -18.60
C GLY A 682 10.51 -21.63 -17.43
N ASN A 683 11.81 -21.37 -17.58
CA ASN A 683 12.86 -21.74 -16.60
C ASN A 683 12.94 -20.81 -15.37
N ILE A 684 11.84 -20.19 -14.94
CA ILE A 684 11.83 -19.24 -13.80
C ILE A 684 10.90 -19.76 -12.71
N ASN A 685 11.42 -19.94 -11.49
CA ASN A 685 10.69 -20.38 -10.29
C ASN A 685 9.74 -19.31 -9.70
N GLU A 686 9.11 -18.47 -10.52
CA GLU A 686 8.18 -17.43 -10.07
C GLU A 686 6.84 -17.50 -10.82
N ASN A 687 5.74 -17.52 -10.05
CA ASN A 687 4.40 -17.45 -10.61
C ASN A 687 4.13 -16.06 -11.20
N LYS A 688 3.57 -16.03 -12.42
CA LYS A 688 3.15 -14.81 -13.11
C LYS A 688 1.72 -14.94 -13.56
N LEU A 689 0.99 -13.82 -13.61
CA LEU A 689 -0.32 -13.78 -14.26
C LEU A 689 -0.13 -13.88 -15.78
N VAL A 690 -0.62 -14.98 -16.35
CA VAL A 690 -0.42 -15.39 -17.74
C VAL A 690 -1.79 -15.71 -18.37
N PRO A 691 -2.20 -14.94 -19.39
CA PRO A 691 -3.28 -15.35 -20.30
C PRO A 691 -2.83 -16.59 -21.09
N ASN A 692 -3.55 -17.70 -20.96
CA ASN A 692 -3.18 -18.97 -21.59
C ASN A 692 -4.44 -19.71 -22.07
N LEU A 693 -4.25 -20.61 -23.04
CA LEU A 693 -5.30 -21.38 -23.72
C LEU A 693 -5.42 -22.82 -23.16
N ASN A 694 -4.83 -23.13 -22.01
CA ASN A 694 -5.04 -24.43 -21.38
C ASN A 694 -6.47 -24.56 -20.83
N ASN A 695 -6.90 -25.78 -20.54
CA ASN A 695 -8.07 -26.01 -19.69
C ASN A 695 -7.84 -25.38 -18.30
N LYS A 696 -8.94 -25.00 -17.65
CA LYS A 696 -8.93 -24.37 -16.33
C LYS A 696 -9.60 -25.31 -15.35
N ASP A 697 -8.88 -25.68 -14.30
CA ASP A 697 -9.41 -26.54 -13.25
C ASP A 697 -9.67 -25.73 -11.97
N LYS A 698 -10.85 -25.90 -11.37
CA LYS A 698 -11.29 -25.19 -10.15
C LYS A 698 -11.06 -23.67 -10.22
N TYR A 699 -11.39 -23.09 -11.35
CA TYR A 699 -11.22 -21.67 -11.61
C TYR A 699 -12.33 -20.86 -10.94
N VAL A 700 -11.98 -20.01 -9.96
CA VAL A 700 -12.94 -19.10 -9.32
C VAL A 700 -13.19 -17.86 -10.19
N ILE A 701 -14.46 -17.62 -10.56
CA ILE A 701 -14.87 -16.58 -11.53
C ILE A 701 -16.19 -15.92 -11.14
N HIS A 702 -16.31 -14.63 -11.44
CA HIS A 702 -17.57 -13.89 -11.30
C HIS A 702 -18.58 -14.31 -12.39
N TYR A 703 -19.86 -14.47 -12.07
CA TYR A 703 -20.89 -14.99 -12.99
C TYR A 703 -20.96 -14.25 -14.34
N ARG A 704 -20.80 -12.91 -14.34
CA ARG A 704 -20.79 -12.10 -15.58
C ARG A 704 -19.61 -12.44 -16.50
N ASN A 705 -18.44 -12.68 -15.91
CA ASN A 705 -17.24 -13.03 -16.66
C ASN A 705 -17.35 -14.47 -17.20
N LEU A 706 -17.89 -15.39 -16.39
CA LEU A 706 -18.19 -16.75 -16.82
C LEU A 706 -19.18 -16.78 -17.99
N LYS A 707 -20.29 -16.03 -17.89
CA LYS A 707 -21.28 -15.91 -18.96
C LYS A 707 -20.63 -15.46 -20.27
N GLN A 708 -19.80 -14.42 -20.22
CA GLN A 708 -19.09 -13.92 -21.38
C GLN A 708 -18.11 -14.97 -21.96
N CYS A 709 -17.42 -15.75 -21.11
CA CYS A 709 -16.53 -16.81 -21.58
C CYS A 709 -17.29 -17.90 -22.34
N ILE A 710 -18.47 -18.30 -21.85
CA ILE A 710 -19.35 -19.29 -22.49
C ILE A 710 -19.89 -18.75 -23.81
N GLU A 711 -20.33 -17.49 -23.84
CA GLU A 711 -20.77 -16.81 -25.07
C GLU A 711 -19.66 -16.72 -26.12
N MET A 712 -18.39 -16.70 -25.69
CA MET A 712 -17.20 -16.72 -26.55
C MET A 712 -16.70 -18.14 -26.88
N GLY A 713 -17.47 -19.19 -26.53
CA GLY A 713 -17.22 -20.58 -26.93
C GLY A 713 -16.43 -21.43 -25.93
N VAL A 714 -15.97 -20.88 -24.80
CA VAL A 714 -15.32 -21.68 -23.75
C VAL A 714 -16.37 -22.60 -23.11
N LYS A 715 -16.07 -23.90 -22.96
CA LYS A 715 -17.05 -24.88 -22.48
C LYS A 715 -16.96 -25.04 -20.97
N LEU A 716 -18.08 -24.85 -20.29
CA LEU A 716 -18.23 -25.17 -18.87
C LEU A 716 -18.45 -26.67 -18.70
N THR A 717 -17.49 -27.37 -18.09
CA THR A 717 -17.57 -28.83 -17.93
C THR A 717 -18.07 -29.24 -16.55
N LYS A 718 -17.76 -28.44 -15.51
CA LYS A 718 -18.17 -28.74 -14.13
C LYS A 718 -18.31 -27.49 -13.27
N ILE A 719 -19.29 -27.48 -12.37
CA ILE A 719 -19.42 -26.52 -11.27
C ILE A 719 -19.15 -27.25 -9.96
N HIS A 720 -18.16 -26.79 -9.19
CA HIS A 720 -17.81 -27.38 -7.88
C HIS A 720 -18.54 -26.69 -6.73
N ARG A 721 -18.52 -25.35 -6.72
CA ARG A 721 -19.07 -24.53 -5.63
C ARG A 721 -19.66 -23.23 -6.16
N VAL A 722 -20.73 -22.76 -5.53
CA VAL A 722 -21.43 -21.53 -5.90
C VAL A 722 -21.68 -20.68 -4.66
N LEU A 723 -21.18 -19.45 -4.67
CA LEU A 723 -21.39 -18.45 -3.63
C LEU A 723 -22.36 -17.38 -4.15
N LYS A 724 -23.57 -17.35 -3.60
CA LYS A 724 -24.59 -16.33 -3.88
C LYS A 724 -24.37 -15.10 -2.99
N PHE A 725 -24.68 -13.91 -3.50
CA PHE A 725 -24.60 -12.65 -2.75
C PHE A 725 -25.65 -11.65 -3.23
N LYS A 726 -26.00 -10.68 -2.37
CA LYS A 726 -26.82 -9.51 -2.73
C LYS A 726 -25.96 -8.44 -3.40
N GLN A 727 -26.49 -7.76 -4.41
CA GLN A 727 -25.77 -6.72 -5.15
C GLN A 727 -26.68 -5.56 -5.58
N PHE A 728 -26.11 -4.37 -5.67
CA PHE A 728 -26.73 -3.19 -6.28
C PHE A 728 -25.65 -2.15 -6.65
N PRO A 729 -25.93 -1.11 -7.46
CA PRO A 729 -24.91 -0.19 -7.96
C PRO A 729 -24.58 0.94 -6.96
N TRP A 730 -24.31 0.58 -5.71
CA TRP A 730 -24.17 1.51 -4.57
C TRP A 730 -22.99 2.48 -4.69
N LEU A 731 -21.91 2.08 -5.34
CA LEU A 731 -20.69 2.89 -5.44
C LEU A 731 -20.76 3.89 -6.62
N LYS A 732 -21.72 3.71 -7.54
CA LYS A 732 -21.91 4.57 -8.72
C LYS A 732 -22.02 6.05 -8.35
N MET A 733 -22.78 6.39 -7.31
CA MET A 733 -22.97 7.79 -6.88
C MET A 733 -21.66 8.48 -6.50
N TYR A 734 -20.74 7.75 -5.85
CA TYR A 734 -19.45 8.29 -5.43
C TYR A 734 -18.50 8.45 -6.64
N ILE A 735 -18.52 7.48 -7.56
CA ILE A 735 -17.75 7.57 -8.81
C ILE A 735 -18.25 8.73 -9.67
N ASP A 736 -19.56 8.92 -9.79
CA ASP A 736 -20.19 10.01 -10.54
C ASP A 736 -19.82 11.37 -9.93
N LEU A 737 -19.88 11.51 -8.60
CA LEU A 737 -19.44 12.72 -7.89
C LEU A 737 -18.01 13.10 -8.27
N ASN A 738 -17.05 12.18 -8.07
CA ASN A 738 -15.65 12.44 -8.34
C ASN A 738 -15.38 12.64 -9.84
N THR A 739 -16.13 11.99 -10.72
CA THR A 739 -16.01 12.19 -12.18
C THR A 739 -16.51 13.57 -12.56
N LYS A 740 -17.63 14.05 -12.00
CA LYS A 740 -18.13 15.41 -12.19
C LYS A 740 -17.12 16.45 -11.70
N LEU A 741 -16.59 16.27 -10.49
CA LEU A 741 -15.57 17.16 -9.92
C LEU A 741 -14.29 17.18 -10.76
N ARG A 742 -13.86 16.02 -11.26
CA ARG A 742 -12.72 15.89 -12.18
C ARG A 742 -12.95 16.62 -13.51
N THR A 743 -14.17 16.63 -14.02
CA THR A 743 -14.51 17.37 -15.26
C THR A 743 -14.55 18.88 -15.04
N LEU A 744 -14.96 19.33 -13.84
CA LEU A 744 -15.00 20.74 -13.44
C LEU A 744 -13.63 21.29 -12.98
N ALA A 745 -12.71 20.41 -12.60
CA ALA A 745 -11.38 20.74 -12.10
C ALA A 745 -10.59 21.59 -13.12
N LYS A 746 -10.02 22.68 -12.63
CA LYS A 746 -9.27 23.63 -13.46
C LYS A 746 -7.79 23.26 -13.55
N SER A 747 -7.22 22.73 -12.46
CA SER A 747 -5.83 22.32 -12.39
C SER A 747 -5.65 20.83 -12.68
N ASP A 748 -4.47 20.45 -13.18
CA ASP A 748 -4.13 19.03 -13.38
C ASP A 748 -4.00 18.28 -12.05
N PHE A 749 -3.56 18.97 -11.00
CA PHE A 749 -3.54 18.44 -9.65
C PHE A 749 -4.93 17.97 -9.19
N GLU A 750 -5.97 18.81 -9.28
CA GLU A 750 -7.33 18.44 -8.87
C GLU A 750 -7.85 17.26 -9.70
N LYS A 751 -7.59 17.25 -11.02
CA LYS A 751 -8.00 16.14 -11.89
C LYS A 751 -7.39 14.82 -11.45
N ASP A 752 -6.10 14.82 -11.10
CA ASP A 752 -5.39 13.63 -10.62
C ASP A 752 -5.82 13.24 -9.21
N PHE A 753 -6.13 14.20 -8.35
CA PHE A 753 -6.67 13.94 -7.01
C PHE A 753 -8.02 13.21 -7.08
N TYR A 754 -9.00 13.71 -7.82
CA TYR A 754 -10.30 13.04 -7.93
C TYR A 754 -10.20 11.66 -8.62
N LYS A 755 -9.25 11.50 -9.55
CA LYS A 755 -8.91 10.18 -10.12
C LYS A 755 -8.35 9.25 -9.04
N LEU A 756 -7.45 9.74 -8.19
CA LEU A 756 -6.88 9.00 -7.06
C LEU A 756 -7.96 8.61 -6.04
N MET A 757 -8.93 9.49 -5.76
CA MET A 757 -10.04 9.21 -4.84
C MET A 757 -10.88 8.03 -5.30
N ASN A 758 -11.13 7.89 -6.61
CA ASN A 758 -11.78 6.69 -7.16
C ASN A 758 -10.88 5.44 -7.05
N ASN A 759 -9.66 5.50 -7.60
CA ASN A 759 -8.75 4.34 -7.65
C ASN A 759 -8.36 3.82 -6.27
N SER A 760 -8.32 4.69 -5.26
CA SER A 760 -7.98 4.34 -3.89
C SER A 760 -9.01 3.45 -3.22
N VAL A 761 -10.31 3.61 -3.54
CA VAL A 761 -11.37 2.73 -3.00
C VAL A 761 -11.08 1.28 -3.39
N PHE A 762 -10.84 1.03 -4.67
CA PHE A 762 -10.44 -0.28 -5.17
C PHE A 762 -9.18 -0.80 -4.46
N GLY A 763 -8.13 0.01 -4.37
CA GLY A 763 -6.88 -0.36 -3.70
C GLY A 763 -7.07 -0.78 -2.23
N LYS A 764 -8.00 -0.16 -1.50
CA LYS A 764 -8.31 -0.49 -0.10
C LYS A 764 -9.05 -1.81 0.06
N THR A 765 -9.87 -2.21 -0.91
CA THR A 765 -10.52 -3.54 -0.91
C THR A 765 -9.50 -4.67 -1.14
N MET A 766 -8.40 -4.37 -1.84
CA MET A 766 -7.35 -5.32 -2.22
C MET A 766 -6.11 -5.30 -1.33
N GLU A 767 -6.20 -4.64 -0.18
CA GLU A 767 -5.07 -4.46 0.73
C GLU A 767 -4.61 -5.82 1.30
N ASN A 768 -3.41 -6.27 0.92
CA ASN A 768 -2.85 -7.51 1.43
C ASN A 768 -2.28 -7.32 2.85
N ILE A 769 -3.12 -7.63 3.83
CA ILE A 769 -2.78 -7.57 5.25
C ILE A 769 -1.62 -8.49 5.64
N GLU A 770 -1.37 -9.60 4.94
CA GLU A 770 -0.31 -10.58 5.27
C GLU A 770 1.09 -10.01 5.09
N LYS A 771 1.27 -9.11 4.10
CA LYS A 771 2.55 -8.46 3.82
C LYS A 771 2.93 -7.37 4.84
N ARG A 772 2.02 -7.00 5.74
CA ARG A 772 2.32 -6.02 6.80
C ARG A 772 3.29 -6.62 7.81
N VAL A 773 4.34 -5.86 8.13
CA VAL A 773 5.37 -6.24 9.11
C VAL A 773 5.10 -5.62 10.47
N ASN A 774 5.57 -6.26 11.55
CA ASN A 774 5.52 -5.70 12.90
C ASN A 774 6.92 -5.29 13.32
N ILE A 775 7.18 -3.99 13.39
CA ILE A 775 8.47 -3.41 13.76
C ILE A 775 8.24 -2.43 14.91
N LYS A 776 9.13 -2.47 15.91
CA LYS A 776 9.17 -1.54 17.02
C LYS A 776 10.51 -0.83 17.02
N LEU A 777 10.48 0.49 17.18
CA LEU A 777 11.67 1.29 17.43
C LEU A 777 11.82 1.49 18.93
N VAL A 778 13.00 1.17 19.45
CA VAL A 778 13.29 1.22 20.87
C VAL A 778 14.56 2.02 21.11
N THR A 779 14.53 2.86 22.14
CA THR A 779 15.61 3.78 22.50
C THR A 779 16.36 3.40 23.79
N HIS A 780 15.91 2.34 24.48
CA HIS A 780 16.45 1.91 25.78
C HIS A 780 16.53 0.38 25.89
N TRP A 781 17.52 -0.11 26.63
CA TRP A 781 17.71 -1.54 26.88
C TRP A 781 16.63 -2.12 27.81
N GLU A 782 16.38 -1.45 28.94
CA GLU A 782 15.42 -1.85 29.96
C GLU A 782 14.05 -1.16 29.78
N ASN A 783 13.03 -1.71 30.42
CA ASN A 783 11.69 -1.13 30.45
C ASN A 783 11.69 0.24 31.14
N GLN A 784 11.05 1.22 30.52
CA GLN A 784 10.75 2.49 31.15
C GLN A 784 9.26 2.57 31.49
N GLY A 785 8.93 2.15 32.71
CA GLY A 785 7.55 2.06 33.19
C GLY A 785 6.73 1.05 32.37
N LYS A 786 5.82 1.53 31.51
CA LYS A 786 4.98 0.69 30.64
C LYS A 786 5.57 0.45 29.24
N ALA A 787 6.59 1.23 28.85
CA ALA A 787 7.25 1.10 27.56
C ALA A 787 8.25 -0.05 27.60
N LEU A 788 8.14 -0.98 26.66
CA LEU A 788 9.01 -2.15 26.62
C LEU A 788 10.41 -1.78 26.10
N GLY A 789 11.43 -2.19 26.85
CA GLY A 789 12.83 -2.09 26.45
C GLY A 789 13.21 -3.12 25.39
N GLU A 790 14.41 -2.97 24.85
CA GLU A 790 14.97 -3.90 23.85
C GLU A 790 15.03 -5.34 24.41
N GLN A 791 15.44 -5.50 25.66
CA GLN A 791 15.58 -6.79 26.32
C GLN A 791 14.26 -7.59 26.31
N ASP A 792 13.15 -6.94 26.66
CA ASP A 792 11.83 -7.56 26.69
C ASP A 792 11.31 -7.91 25.29
N LEU A 793 11.58 -7.09 24.29
CA LEU A 793 11.18 -7.38 22.91
C LEU A 793 12.02 -8.51 22.27
N ILE A 794 13.29 -8.67 22.67
CA ILE A 794 14.12 -9.81 22.26
C ILE A 794 13.68 -11.08 22.99
N ALA A 795 13.31 -10.98 24.26
CA ALA A 795 12.80 -12.11 25.04
C ALA A 795 11.43 -12.59 24.53
N LYS A 796 10.68 -11.74 23.81
CA LYS A 796 9.38 -12.11 23.25
C LYS A 796 9.51 -13.28 22.28
N PRO A 797 8.62 -14.28 22.38
CA PRO A 797 8.66 -15.44 21.49
C PRO A 797 8.49 -15.11 20.00
N GLN A 798 7.91 -13.95 19.69
CA GLN A 798 7.73 -13.48 18.32
C GLN A 798 8.99 -12.86 17.71
N PHE A 799 10.09 -12.70 18.44
CA PHE A 799 11.30 -12.08 17.92
C PHE A 799 11.76 -12.71 16.59
N HIS A 800 11.93 -11.88 15.56
CA HIS A 800 12.41 -12.33 14.24
C HIS A 800 13.85 -11.90 14.00
N SER A 801 14.11 -10.59 14.06
CA SER A 801 15.43 -10.02 13.87
C SER A 801 15.49 -8.60 14.44
N LEU A 802 16.69 -8.12 14.72
CA LEU A 802 16.94 -6.73 15.10
C LEU A 802 17.83 -6.03 14.07
N SER A 803 17.81 -4.71 14.07
CA SER A 803 18.75 -3.87 13.33
C SER A 803 19.11 -2.67 14.18
N ILE A 804 20.39 -2.51 14.46
CA ILE A 804 20.93 -1.40 15.25
C ILE A 804 21.16 -0.23 14.29
N PHE A 805 20.50 0.90 14.53
CA PHE A 805 20.65 2.13 13.74
C PHE A 805 21.67 3.07 14.35
N SER A 806 21.64 3.23 15.67
CA SER A 806 22.63 3.99 16.45
C SER A 806 22.82 3.34 17.82
N GLU A 807 23.71 3.90 18.65
CA GLU A 807 23.96 3.39 20.00
C GLU A 807 22.69 3.31 20.86
N ASN A 808 21.76 4.26 20.68
CA ASN A 808 20.53 4.38 21.45
C ASN A 808 19.27 4.20 20.58
N LEU A 809 19.35 3.50 19.44
CA LEU A 809 18.18 3.26 18.59
C LEU A 809 18.26 1.91 17.88
N VAL A 810 17.30 1.03 18.19
CA VAL A 810 17.20 -0.31 17.63
C VAL A 810 15.81 -0.54 17.03
N ALA A 811 15.78 -1.10 15.82
CA ALA A 811 14.57 -1.65 15.22
C ALA A 811 14.45 -3.15 15.51
N VAL A 812 13.45 -3.52 16.30
CA VAL A 812 13.11 -4.91 16.58
C VAL A 812 11.94 -5.33 15.69
N GLN A 813 12.18 -6.32 14.82
CA GLN A 813 11.14 -6.93 14.00
C GLN A 813 10.59 -8.17 14.70
N LEU A 814 9.27 -8.21 14.83
CA LEU A 814 8.52 -9.32 15.38
C LEU A 814 7.80 -10.09 14.26
N ARG A 815 7.76 -11.41 14.36
CA ARG A 815 6.93 -12.28 13.53
C ARG A 815 5.47 -11.93 13.76
N LYS A 816 4.72 -11.90 12.66
CA LYS A 816 3.28 -11.71 12.73
C LYS A 816 2.65 -12.97 13.30
N THR A 817 2.06 -12.86 14.49
CA THR A 817 1.35 -13.98 15.11
C THR A 817 -0.11 -14.01 14.76
N LYS A 818 -0.75 -12.85 14.48
CA LYS A 818 -2.19 -12.71 14.24
C LYS A 818 -2.48 -11.97 12.94
N LEU A 819 -3.42 -12.48 12.17
CA LEU A 819 -3.94 -11.92 10.92
C LEU A 819 -5.43 -11.61 11.10
N ILE A 820 -5.84 -10.36 10.92
CA ILE A 820 -7.25 -9.94 11.09
C ILE A 820 -7.84 -9.68 9.70
N TYR A 821 -8.78 -10.51 9.25
CA TYR A 821 -9.52 -10.26 8.01
C TYR A 821 -10.70 -9.34 8.28
N ASN A 822 -10.51 -8.04 8.12
CA ASN A 822 -11.55 -7.02 8.29
C ASN A 822 -11.69 -6.12 7.05
N LYS A 823 -11.54 -6.73 5.87
CA LYS A 823 -11.59 -6.05 4.58
C LYS A 823 -12.60 -6.74 3.66
N PRO A 824 -13.41 -5.99 2.89
CA PRO A 824 -14.36 -6.55 1.95
C PRO A 824 -13.64 -6.97 0.65
N ILE A 825 -12.82 -8.02 0.74
CA ILE A 825 -11.96 -8.48 -0.38
C ILE A 825 -12.75 -8.94 -1.61
N TYR A 826 -14.00 -9.35 -1.41
CA TYR A 826 -14.91 -9.75 -2.48
C TYR A 826 -15.21 -8.60 -3.45
N LEU A 827 -15.17 -7.34 -2.98
CA LEU A 827 -15.36 -6.17 -3.85
C LEU A 827 -14.23 -6.07 -4.87
N GLY A 828 -12.99 -6.17 -4.41
CA GLY A 828 -11.84 -6.05 -5.29
C GLY A 828 -11.77 -7.21 -6.29
N PHE A 829 -12.16 -8.42 -5.89
CA PHE A 829 -12.35 -9.55 -6.81
C PHE A 829 -13.40 -9.23 -7.90
N CYS A 830 -14.62 -8.82 -7.50
CA CYS A 830 -15.68 -8.52 -8.47
C CYS A 830 -15.30 -7.36 -9.41
N ILE A 831 -14.68 -6.30 -8.90
CA ILE A 831 -14.20 -5.17 -9.71
C ILE A 831 -13.19 -5.65 -10.76
N LEU A 832 -12.23 -6.50 -10.36
CA LEU A 832 -11.22 -7.04 -11.26
C LEU A 832 -11.85 -7.90 -12.36
N ASP A 833 -12.83 -8.74 -12.07
CA ASP A 833 -13.45 -9.60 -13.07
C ASP A 833 -14.42 -8.83 -13.98
N ILE A 834 -15.25 -7.95 -13.40
CA ILE A 834 -16.14 -7.08 -14.16
C ILE A 834 -15.32 -6.19 -15.10
N SER A 835 -14.17 -5.65 -14.66
CA SER A 835 -13.31 -4.84 -15.54
C SER A 835 -12.79 -5.58 -16.77
N LYS A 836 -12.44 -6.88 -16.64
CA LYS A 836 -12.04 -7.70 -17.79
C LYS A 836 -13.17 -7.83 -18.81
N THR A 837 -14.42 -7.86 -18.35
CA THR A 837 -15.56 -8.01 -19.27
C THR A 837 -15.67 -6.87 -20.27
N LEU A 838 -15.37 -5.63 -19.88
CA LEU A 838 -15.33 -4.48 -20.80
C LEU A 838 -14.20 -4.62 -21.83
N MET A 839 -13.01 -5.06 -21.40
CA MET A 839 -11.86 -5.22 -22.29
C MET A 839 -12.08 -6.34 -23.30
N TYR A 840 -12.66 -7.46 -22.86
CA TYR A 840 -13.01 -8.58 -23.74
C TYR A 840 -14.14 -8.21 -24.70
N ASP A 841 -15.15 -7.45 -24.25
CA ASP A 841 -16.23 -6.99 -25.10
C ASP A 841 -15.70 -6.06 -26.22
N PHE A 842 -14.88 -5.08 -25.86
CA PHE A 842 -14.28 -4.18 -26.85
C PHE A 842 -13.37 -4.92 -27.83
N HIS A 843 -12.58 -5.89 -27.36
CA HIS A 843 -11.72 -6.68 -28.24
C HIS A 843 -12.54 -7.61 -29.14
N TYR A 844 -13.28 -8.56 -28.57
CA TYR A 844 -13.91 -9.65 -29.33
C TYR A 844 -15.23 -9.26 -29.98
N ASN A 845 -16.07 -8.46 -29.33
CA ASN A 845 -17.39 -8.11 -29.84
C ASN A 845 -17.39 -6.87 -30.73
N TYR A 846 -16.40 -5.99 -30.60
CA TYR A 846 -16.28 -4.81 -31.47
C TYR A 846 -15.08 -4.92 -32.43
N MET A 847 -13.85 -4.88 -31.94
CA MET A 847 -12.66 -4.76 -32.80
C MET A 847 -12.46 -5.96 -33.74
N ILE A 848 -12.55 -7.20 -33.23
CA ILE A 848 -12.40 -8.42 -34.04
C ILE A 848 -13.54 -8.57 -35.06
N LYS A 849 -14.78 -8.17 -34.72
CA LYS A 849 -15.91 -8.23 -35.67
C LYS A 849 -15.85 -7.15 -36.74
N LYS A 850 -15.33 -5.97 -36.39
CA LYS A 850 -15.23 -4.81 -37.29
C LYS A 850 -14.16 -5.01 -38.37
N PHE A 851 -13.03 -5.63 -38.03
CA PHE A 851 -11.88 -5.75 -38.93
C PHE A 851 -11.52 -7.21 -39.20
N SER A 852 -11.53 -7.61 -40.48
CA SER A 852 -11.20 -8.98 -40.90
C SER A 852 -9.74 -9.36 -40.68
N LYS A 853 -8.82 -8.39 -40.70
CA LYS A 853 -7.39 -8.59 -40.49
C LYS A 853 -6.85 -7.60 -39.47
N ILE A 854 -6.75 -8.08 -38.24
CA ILE A 854 -6.31 -7.33 -37.06
C ILE A 854 -5.40 -8.21 -36.20
N LYS A 855 -4.37 -7.61 -35.60
CA LYS A 855 -3.53 -8.24 -34.59
C LYS A 855 -3.44 -7.35 -33.36
N LEU A 856 -3.58 -7.92 -32.17
CA LEU A 856 -3.23 -7.22 -30.92
C LEU A 856 -1.71 -7.27 -30.77
N LEU A 857 -1.07 -6.11 -30.69
CA LEU A 857 0.38 -6.02 -30.46
C LEU A 857 0.69 -6.14 -28.97
N TYR A 858 -0.04 -5.39 -28.15
CA TYR A 858 0.29 -5.22 -26.75
C TYR A 858 -0.93 -4.83 -25.91
N THR A 859 -0.94 -5.26 -24.65
CA THR A 859 -1.90 -4.79 -23.65
C THR A 859 -1.26 -4.58 -22.28
N ASP A 860 -1.72 -3.56 -21.57
CA ASP A 860 -1.46 -3.37 -20.14
C ASP A 860 -2.70 -2.84 -19.44
N THR A 861 -3.41 -3.74 -18.77
CA THR A 861 -4.60 -3.55 -17.93
C THR A 861 -5.81 -2.98 -18.67
N ASP A 862 -5.80 -1.68 -18.94
CA ASP A 862 -6.87 -0.87 -19.53
C ASP A 862 -6.57 -0.43 -20.96
N SER A 863 -5.41 -0.83 -21.49
CA SER A 863 -4.94 -0.36 -22.79
C SER A 863 -4.65 -1.48 -23.79
N LEU A 864 -4.89 -1.19 -25.07
CA LEU A 864 -4.78 -2.10 -26.20
C LEU A 864 -4.08 -1.39 -27.38
N ILE A 865 -3.01 -2.00 -27.90
CA ILE A 865 -2.33 -1.52 -29.12
C ILE A 865 -2.59 -2.51 -30.23
N TYR A 866 -3.17 -2.06 -31.34
CA TYR A 866 -3.52 -2.91 -32.49
C TYR A 866 -2.69 -2.61 -33.73
N HIS A 867 -2.53 -3.61 -34.58
CA HIS A 867 -2.15 -3.45 -35.98
C HIS A 867 -3.33 -3.89 -36.84
N ILE A 868 -3.91 -2.94 -37.58
CA ILE A 868 -5.17 -3.11 -38.31
C ILE A 868 -4.89 -2.94 -39.79
N PHE A 869 -5.39 -3.86 -40.62
CA PHE A 869 -5.30 -3.78 -42.08
C PHE A 869 -6.68 -3.43 -42.63
N THR A 870 -6.80 -2.23 -43.19
CA THR A 870 -8.03 -1.71 -43.81
C THR A 870 -7.67 -0.56 -44.75
N ASN A 871 -8.60 -0.16 -45.63
CA ASN A 871 -8.40 0.97 -46.54
C ASN A 871 -8.18 2.27 -45.76
N ASP A 872 -9.09 2.59 -44.83
CA ASP A 872 -9.00 3.78 -43.99
C ASP A 872 -9.65 3.57 -42.62
N PHE A 873 -8.80 3.33 -41.62
CA PHE A 873 -9.23 3.12 -40.23
C PHE A 873 -10.10 4.26 -39.71
N TYR A 874 -9.75 5.51 -40.04
CA TYR A 874 -10.45 6.65 -39.47
C TYR A 874 -11.83 6.83 -40.09
N THR A 875 -11.98 6.52 -41.38
CA THR A 875 -13.29 6.50 -42.03
C THR A 875 -14.16 5.36 -41.46
N ASP A 876 -13.58 4.17 -41.25
CA ASP A 876 -14.30 2.98 -40.80
C ASP A 876 -14.93 3.12 -39.41
N ILE A 877 -14.27 3.82 -38.48
CA ILE A 877 -14.77 4.02 -37.11
C ILE A 877 -15.61 5.29 -36.92
N LYS A 878 -15.62 6.21 -37.90
CA LYS A 878 -16.35 7.49 -37.81
C LYS A 878 -17.82 7.33 -37.42
N PRO A 879 -18.58 6.33 -37.92
CA PRO A 879 -19.96 6.07 -37.50
C PRO A 879 -20.10 5.61 -36.04
N ASP A 880 -19.06 5.02 -35.47
CA ASP A 880 -19.09 4.34 -34.16
C ASP A 880 -18.59 5.24 -33.01
N LEU A 881 -18.11 6.45 -33.32
CA LEU A 881 -17.50 7.38 -32.36
C LEU A 881 -18.41 7.68 -31.17
N SER A 882 -19.71 7.88 -31.41
CA SER A 882 -20.70 8.20 -30.37
C SER A 882 -20.93 7.05 -29.38
N SER A 883 -20.62 5.80 -29.78
CA SER A 883 -20.95 4.59 -29.04
C SER A 883 -19.77 3.99 -28.29
N TYR A 884 -18.55 4.09 -28.84
CA TYR A 884 -17.38 3.41 -28.28
C TYR A 884 -16.21 4.33 -27.92
N PHE A 885 -16.10 5.50 -28.55
CA PHE A 885 -14.87 6.29 -28.48
C PHE A 885 -15.02 7.63 -27.74
N ASP A 886 -13.97 8.00 -27.02
CA ASP A 886 -13.76 9.34 -26.48
C ASP A 886 -12.76 10.09 -27.37
N THR A 887 -13.28 11.03 -28.16
CA THR A 887 -12.52 11.89 -29.07
C THR A 887 -12.36 13.31 -28.52
N SER A 888 -12.68 13.55 -27.24
CA SER A 888 -12.66 14.89 -26.65
C SER A 888 -11.29 15.56 -26.62
N ASP A 889 -10.23 14.75 -26.63
CA ASP A 889 -8.83 15.20 -26.61
C ASP A 889 -8.24 15.39 -28.03
N TYR A 890 -9.01 15.16 -29.10
CA TYR A 890 -8.59 15.49 -30.48
C TYR A 890 -8.60 17.00 -30.74
N ASP A 891 -7.78 17.47 -31.66
CA ASP A 891 -7.85 18.86 -32.14
C ASP A 891 -9.17 19.14 -32.87
N THR A 892 -9.70 20.36 -32.75
CA THR A 892 -10.97 20.74 -33.43
C THR A 892 -10.86 20.66 -34.95
N ASN A 893 -9.68 20.92 -35.50
CA ASN A 893 -9.41 20.92 -36.94
C ASN A 893 -8.57 19.69 -37.33
N ASN A 894 -8.79 18.55 -36.65
CA ASN A 894 -8.06 17.33 -36.96
C ASN A 894 -8.36 16.84 -38.40
N ILE A 895 -7.36 16.23 -39.03
CA ILE A 895 -7.40 15.77 -40.42
C ILE A 895 -8.42 14.66 -40.71
N PHE A 896 -9.02 14.07 -39.68
CA PHE A 896 -10.04 13.01 -39.78
C PHE A 896 -11.47 13.55 -39.66
N GLU A 897 -11.61 14.86 -39.37
CA GLU A 897 -12.88 15.55 -39.14
C GLU A 897 -13.70 14.91 -38.00
N TYR A 898 -13.02 14.46 -36.95
CA TYR A 898 -13.68 13.90 -35.79
C TYR A 898 -14.24 14.99 -34.88
N PRO A 899 -15.53 14.93 -34.48
CA PRO A 899 -16.08 15.83 -33.48
C PRO A 899 -15.52 15.50 -32.10
N LYS A 900 -15.46 16.50 -31.20
CA LYS A 900 -15.10 16.30 -29.79
C LYS A 900 -16.28 15.69 -29.02
N LEU A 901 -16.21 14.39 -28.72
CA LEU A 901 -17.29 13.65 -28.04
C LEU A 901 -16.82 12.96 -26.77
N ASN A 902 -17.77 12.63 -25.88
CA ASN A 902 -17.62 11.66 -24.78
C ASN A 902 -16.50 11.93 -23.75
N LYS A 903 -16.17 13.20 -23.48
CA LYS A 903 -15.10 13.60 -22.55
C LYS A 903 -15.13 12.85 -21.21
N LYS A 904 -14.15 11.96 -21.02
CA LYS A 904 -13.93 11.14 -19.82
C LYS A 904 -15.14 10.29 -19.42
N LYS A 905 -16.02 9.96 -20.38
CA LYS A 905 -17.18 9.10 -20.17
C LYS A 905 -16.73 7.67 -19.87
N LEU A 906 -17.24 7.09 -18.78
CA LEU A 906 -16.88 5.74 -18.35
C LEU A 906 -17.31 4.70 -19.38
N GLY A 907 -16.45 3.70 -19.62
CA GLY A 907 -16.73 2.60 -20.55
C GLY A 907 -16.36 2.88 -22.01
N PHE A 908 -15.95 4.12 -22.32
CA PHE A 908 -15.48 4.52 -23.65
C PHE A 908 -13.95 4.38 -23.75
N PHE A 909 -13.45 4.23 -24.97
CA PHE A 909 -12.02 4.11 -25.26
C PHE A 909 -11.50 5.40 -25.91
N LYS A 910 -10.46 5.98 -25.32
CA LYS A 910 -9.75 7.13 -25.90
C LYS A 910 -8.57 6.65 -26.73
N ASP A 911 -8.26 7.39 -27.80
CA ASP A 911 -6.96 7.30 -28.47
C ASP A 911 -5.90 7.99 -27.61
N GLU A 912 -4.95 7.22 -27.08
CA GLU A 912 -3.88 7.74 -26.21
C GLU A 912 -2.91 8.68 -26.95
N ASN A 913 -2.92 8.65 -28.28
CA ASN A 913 -2.11 9.51 -29.13
C ASN A 913 -2.83 10.77 -29.60
N ASN A 914 -4.11 10.97 -29.24
CA ASN A 914 -4.92 12.13 -29.62
C ASN A 914 -4.91 12.41 -31.14
N GLY A 915 -5.02 11.38 -31.97
CA GLY A 915 -5.01 11.49 -33.44
C GLY A 915 -3.64 11.49 -34.10
N LYS A 916 -2.54 11.50 -33.34
CA LYS A 916 -1.19 11.45 -33.91
C LYS A 916 -0.86 10.05 -34.45
N ILE A 917 -0.24 9.99 -35.63
CA ILE A 917 0.03 8.72 -36.32
C ILE A 917 1.20 7.97 -35.66
N MET A 918 0.93 6.75 -35.20
CA MET A 918 1.97 5.81 -34.76
C MET A 918 2.55 5.06 -35.97
N LYS A 919 3.79 5.39 -36.35
CA LYS A 919 4.45 4.83 -37.54
C LYS A 919 4.98 3.41 -37.31
N GLU A 920 5.49 3.14 -36.11
CA GLU A 920 6.21 1.90 -35.82
C GLU A 920 6.15 1.52 -34.34
N PHE A 921 6.06 0.23 -34.03
CA PHE A 921 6.01 -0.33 -32.67
C PHE A 921 7.03 -1.47 -32.51
N VAL A 922 7.70 -1.50 -31.35
CA VAL A 922 8.57 -2.60 -30.90
C VAL A 922 8.25 -2.94 -29.44
N GLY A 923 7.82 -4.17 -29.19
CA GLY A 923 7.56 -4.70 -27.85
C GLY A 923 8.53 -5.83 -27.51
N LEU A 924 9.26 -5.71 -26.40
CA LEU A 924 10.18 -6.76 -25.96
C LEU A 924 9.50 -7.76 -25.02
N ARG A 925 8.67 -7.25 -24.09
CA ARG A 925 7.89 -8.01 -23.11
C ARG A 925 6.87 -7.09 -22.41
N SER A 926 6.04 -7.66 -21.53
CA SER A 926 5.14 -6.88 -20.64
C SER A 926 5.87 -5.71 -19.96
N LYS A 927 5.34 -4.50 -20.13
CA LYS A 927 5.84 -3.20 -19.62
C LYS A 927 7.23 -2.80 -20.13
N MET A 928 7.61 -3.29 -21.31
CA MET A 928 8.86 -2.95 -21.99
C MET A 928 8.66 -2.87 -23.51
N TYR A 929 8.43 -1.66 -24.02
CA TYR A 929 8.11 -1.40 -25.43
C TYR A 929 8.48 0.03 -25.82
N ALA A 930 8.61 0.28 -27.12
CA ALA A 930 8.79 1.60 -27.69
C ALA A 930 7.96 1.74 -28.97
N PHE A 931 7.57 2.96 -29.30
CA PHE A 931 6.91 3.29 -30.55
C PHE A 931 7.31 4.66 -31.06
N ASN A 932 7.23 4.83 -32.38
CA ASN A 932 7.45 6.12 -33.04
C ASN A 932 6.10 6.78 -33.29
N LEU A 933 5.90 7.93 -32.66
CA LEU A 933 4.76 8.80 -32.87
C LEU A 933 5.23 9.98 -33.71
N GLU A 934 4.78 10.06 -34.96
CA GLU A 934 5.29 11.03 -35.94
C GLU A 934 6.83 11.01 -36.00
N ASN A 935 7.50 12.07 -35.52
CA ASN A 935 8.96 12.21 -35.52
C ASN A 935 9.60 11.98 -34.13
N LYS A 936 8.83 11.45 -33.17
CA LYS A 936 9.27 11.27 -31.78
C LYS A 936 9.16 9.81 -31.33
N THR A 937 10.25 9.27 -30.77
CA THR A 937 10.21 7.96 -30.10
C THR A 937 9.69 8.10 -28.66
N ILE A 938 8.72 7.26 -28.31
CA ILE A 938 8.25 7.08 -26.93
C ILE A 938 8.71 5.69 -26.47
N ALA A 939 9.55 5.65 -25.43
CA ALA A 939 10.11 4.42 -24.88
C ALA A 939 9.61 4.16 -23.44
N LYS A 940 9.27 2.91 -23.14
CA LYS A 940 8.83 2.42 -21.84
C LYS A 940 9.69 1.21 -21.44
N ALA A 941 10.39 1.31 -20.31
CA ALA A 941 11.16 0.19 -19.76
C ALA A 941 10.97 0.12 -18.23
N LYS A 942 10.19 -0.86 -17.76
CA LYS A 942 9.92 -1.03 -16.33
C LYS A 942 11.22 -1.15 -15.53
N GLY A 943 11.38 -0.24 -14.57
CA GLY A 943 12.51 -0.22 -13.64
C GLY A 943 13.73 0.56 -14.14
N VAL A 944 13.67 1.22 -15.30
CA VAL A 944 14.69 2.17 -15.76
C VAL A 944 14.20 3.60 -15.46
N ASN A 945 15.09 4.48 -15.00
CA ASN A 945 14.74 5.87 -14.67
C ASN A 945 14.26 6.65 -15.90
N LYS A 946 13.34 7.60 -15.68
CA LYS A 946 12.69 8.40 -16.75
C LYS A 946 13.71 9.21 -17.58
N CYS A 947 14.77 9.74 -16.96
CA CYS A 947 15.84 10.46 -17.65
C CYS A 947 16.54 9.59 -18.70
N ILE A 948 16.75 8.31 -18.40
CA ILE A 948 17.37 7.35 -19.31
C ILE A 948 16.40 6.90 -20.38
N THR A 949 15.15 6.59 -20.02
CA THR A 949 14.14 6.18 -21.01
C THR A 949 13.88 7.27 -22.06
N LYS A 950 14.03 8.56 -21.70
CA LYS A 950 13.95 9.68 -22.65
C LYS A 950 15.08 9.68 -23.69
N LYS A 951 16.24 9.10 -23.37
CA LYS A 951 17.41 8.98 -24.27
C LYS A 951 17.41 7.67 -25.07
N MET A 952 16.54 6.72 -24.74
CA MET A 952 16.43 5.47 -25.48
C MET A 952 15.82 5.71 -26.86
N THR A 953 16.43 5.09 -27.87
CA THR A 953 16.00 5.21 -29.27
C THR A 953 15.24 3.96 -29.73
N MET A 954 14.48 4.07 -30.81
CA MET A 954 13.82 2.92 -31.44
C MET A 954 14.84 1.84 -31.84
N ASN A 955 16.03 2.24 -32.30
CA ASN A 955 17.13 1.33 -32.63
C ASN A 955 17.64 0.53 -31.41
N SER A 956 17.56 1.09 -30.20
CA SER A 956 17.91 0.36 -28.97
C SER A 956 16.97 -0.82 -28.74
N TYR A 957 15.67 -0.65 -29.02
CA TYR A 957 14.68 -1.71 -28.90
C TYR A 957 14.80 -2.72 -30.05
N LYS A 958 14.97 -2.26 -31.29
CA LYS A 958 15.18 -3.11 -32.46
C LYS A 958 16.42 -4.00 -32.33
N SER A 959 17.55 -3.44 -31.91
CA SER A 959 18.76 -4.23 -31.68
C SER A 959 18.59 -5.27 -30.58
N SER A 960 17.81 -4.97 -29.54
CA SER A 960 17.46 -5.96 -28.52
C SER A 960 16.56 -7.07 -29.08
N LEU A 961 15.59 -6.71 -29.93
CA LEU A 961 14.63 -7.65 -30.53
C LEU A 961 15.30 -8.56 -31.57
N PHE A 962 15.89 -7.96 -32.62
CA PHE A 962 16.40 -8.67 -33.80
C PHE A 962 17.78 -9.28 -33.57
N ASN A 963 18.66 -8.57 -32.85
CA ASN A 963 20.04 -9.04 -32.62
C ASN A 963 20.20 -9.75 -31.26
N LYS A 964 19.10 -9.98 -30.53
CA LYS A 964 19.06 -10.61 -29.20
C LYS A 964 20.02 -9.96 -28.19
N LYS A 965 20.31 -8.66 -28.37
CA LYS A 965 21.28 -7.92 -27.55
C LYS A 965 20.69 -7.58 -26.17
N VAL A 966 21.44 -7.87 -25.11
CA VAL A 966 21.15 -7.38 -23.75
C VAL A 966 21.84 -6.04 -23.56
N GLN A 967 21.12 -5.04 -23.05
CA GLN A 967 21.66 -3.68 -22.86
C GLN A 967 21.59 -3.26 -21.40
N TYR A 968 22.70 -2.68 -20.94
CA TYR A 968 22.89 -2.18 -19.57
C TYR A 968 22.79 -0.66 -19.55
N TYR A 969 22.19 -0.14 -18.47
CA TYR A 969 22.07 1.30 -18.27
C TYR A 969 22.45 1.66 -16.83
N SER A 970 23.29 2.70 -16.72
CA SER A 970 23.71 3.30 -15.45
C SER A 970 22.73 4.37 -15.03
N MET A 971 22.29 4.35 -13.77
CA MET A 971 21.34 5.31 -13.21
C MET A 971 21.62 5.61 -11.75
N LEU A 972 21.25 6.82 -11.31
CA LEU A 972 21.33 7.23 -9.91
C LEU A 972 20.01 6.95 -9.18
N ARG A 973 20.12 6.61 -7.90
CA ARG A 973 18.97 6.50 -6.99
C ARG A 973 19.39 6.88 -5.57
N PHE A 974 18.45 7.37 -4.78
CA PHE A 974 18.63 7.44 -3.34
C PHE A 974 18.44 6.06 -2.71
N LYS A 975 19.33 5.72 -1.79
CA LYS A 975 19.27 4.47 -1.02
C LYS A 975 19.64 4.75 0.43
N SER A 976 18.71 4.47 1.34
CA SER A 976 19.01 4.42 2.77
C SER A 976 19.63 3.08 3.15
N ILE A 977 20.65 3.14 4.01
CA ILE A 977 21.25 2.01 4.73
C ILE A 977 21.33 2.43 6.20
N LYS A 978 20.58 1.75 7.09
CA LYS A 978 20.45 2.08 8.51
C LYS A 978 20.07 3.56 8.73
N HIS A 979 19.07 4.05 8.00
CA HIS A 979 18.65 5.45 8.02
C HIS A 979 19.74 6.48 7.68
N THR A 980 20.86 6.06 7.08
CA THR A 980 21.82 6.96 6.44
C THR A 980 21.56 6.96 4.94
N ILE A 981 21.33 8.14 4.37
CA ILE A 981 20.98 8.28 2.94
C ILE A 981 22.25 8.43 2.10
N PHE A 982 22.28 7.69 1.00
CA PHE A 982 23.31 7.77 -0.02
C PHE A 982 22.71 7.99 -1.41
N THR A 983 23.39 8.79 -2.23
CA THR A 983 23.25 8.69 -3.69
C THR A 983 24.03 7.48 -4.16
N GLN A 984 23.36 6.56 -4.85
CA GLN A 984 23.93 5.31 -5.32
C GLN A 984 23.87 5.23 -6.85
N LYS A 985 25.01 4.91 -7.47
CA LYS A 985 25.10 4.61 -8.90
C LYS A 985 24.89 3.11 -9.12
N LEU A 986 23.93 2.77 -9.96
CA LEU A 986 23.52 1.40 -10.28
C LEU A 986 23.60 1.20 -11.79
N ASN A 987 24.32 0.17 -12.23
CA ASN A 987 24.25 -0.33 -13.60
C ASN A 987 23.51 -1.66 -13.63
N LYS A 988 22.49 -1.78 -14.48
CA LYS A 988 21.69 -3.01 -14.58
C LYS A 988 21.15 -3.22 -15.99
N ILE A 989 20.65 -4.42 -16.25
CA ILE A 989 19.91 -4.74 -17.48
C ILE A 989 18.70 -3.80 -17.60
N GLY A 990 18.70 -2.97 -18.65
CA GLY A 990 17.57 -2.12 -19.01
C GLY A 990 16.70 -2.75 -20.08
N LEU A 991 17.30 -3.32 -21.14
CA LEU A 991 16.58 -3.98 -22.23
C LEU A 991 17.07 -5.43 -22.41
N SER A 992 16.13 -6.33 -22.67
CA SER A 992 16.39 -7.76 -22.90
C SER A 992 15.35 -8.36 -23.83
N TYR A 993 15.76 -9.32 -24.66
CA TYR A 993 14.89 -9.98 -25.65
C TYR A 993 13.93 -11.04 -25.07
N ASN A 994 14.13 -11.49 -23.83
CA ASN A 994 13.33 -12.58 -23.26
C ASN A 994 11.95 -12.10 -22.78
N ASP A 995 10.89 -12.80 -23.17
CA ASP A 995 9.55 -12.77 -22.56
C ASP A 995 9.18 -14.19 -22.11
N THR A 996 8.59 -14.32 -20.92
CA THR A 996 8.15 -15.62 -20.38
C THR A 996 6.64 -15.77 -20.38
N LYS A 997 5.89 -14.69 -20.62
CA LYS A 997 4.42 -14.75 -20.58
C LYS A 997 3.82 -15.41 -21.82
N ARG A 998 4.58 -15.52 -22.90
CA ARG A 998 4.17 -16.10 -24.18
C ARG A 998 5.32 -16.89 -24.78
N HIS A 999 5.01 -17.80 -25.69
CA HIS A 999 5.99 -18.55 -26.45
C HIS A 999 6.43 -17.73 -27.66
N ILE A 1000 7.72 -17.40 -27.77
CA ILE A 1000 8.28 -16.60 -28.87
C ILE A 1000 8.62 -17.54 -30.03
N LEU A 1001 8.09 -17.27 -31.23
CA LEU A 1001 8.39 -18.04 -32.44
C LEU A 1001 9.76 -17.68 -33.04
N ASP A 1002 10.25 -18.49 -33.97
CA ASP A 1002 11.61 -18.38 -34.55
C ASP A 1002 11.88 -17.03 -35.22
N ASN A 1003 10.84 -16.39 -35.79
CA ASN A 1003 10.93 -15.05 -36.38
C ASN A 1003 11.17 -13.94 -35.34
N ASN A 1004 11.15 -14.26 -34.04
CA ASN A 1004 11.29 -13.36 -32.88
C ASN A 1004 10.21 -12.28 -32.76
N ILE A 1005 9.27 -12.19 -33.71
CA ILE A 1005 8.23 -11.16 -33.80
C ILE A 1005 6.91 -11.71 -33.26
N GLU A 1006 6.48 -12.84 -33.81
CA GLU A 1006 5.21 -13.46 -33.49
C GLU A 1006 5.32 -14.31 -32.22
N THR A 1007 4.24 -14.35 -31.45
CA THR A 1007 4.21 -15.13 -30.22
C THR A 1007 2.88 -15.87 -30.09
N LEU A 1008 2.92 -17.08 -29.55
CA LEU A 1008 1.74 -17.86 -29.23
C LEU A 1008 1.47 -17.82 -27.72
N ALA A 1009 0.19 -17.81 -27.36
CA ALA A 1009 -0.20 -18.05 -25.99
C ALA A 1009 0.18 -19.48 -25.57
N TRP A 1010 0.56 -19.67 -24.31
CA TRP A 1010 0.78 -21.01 -23.77
C TRP A 1010 -0.51 -21.84 -23.88
N GLY A 1011 -0.39 -23.13 -24.23
CA GLY A 1011 -1.53 -24.04 -24.42
C GLY A 1011 -2.09 -24.10 -25.84
N HIS A 1012 -1.63 -23.22 -26.74
CA HIS A 1012 -2.02 -23.22 -28.16
C HIS A 1012 -1.71 -24.58 -28.82
N TYR A 1013 -2.61 -25.08 -29.68
CA TYR A 1013 -2.50 -26.42 -30.28
C TYR A 1013 -1.20 -26.60 -31.09
N LYS A 1014 -0.74 -25.55 -31.78
CA LYS A 1014 0.55 -25.47 -32.49
C LYS A 1014 1.80 -25.69 -31.61
N LEU A 1015 1.66 -25.69 -30.28
CA LEU A 1015 2.77 -25.93 -29.33
C LEU A 1015 2.77 -27.35 -28.76
N ARG A 1016 1.78 -28.18 -29.12
CA ARG A 1016 1.62 -29.55 -28.62
C ARG A 1016 2.34 -30.56 -29.49
#